data_AF-A0A9L0SMK5-F1
#
_entry.id   AF-A0A9L0SMK5-F1
#
_cell.length_a   1.000
_cell.length_b   1.000
_cell.length_c   1.000
_cell.angle_alpha   90.00
_cell.angle_beta   90.00
_cell.angle_gamma   90.00
#
_symmetry.space_group_name_H-M   'P 1'
#
loop_
_entity.id
_entity.type
_entity.pdbx_description
1 polymer ?
#
loop_
_entity_poly.entity_id
_entity_poly.type
_entity_poly.pdbx_seq_one_letter_code
_entity_poly.pdbx_strand_id
1 'polypeptide(L)'
;MSRCAEAAAVAATVPGAGVGNAGLRRLMVPRQASFFPPPVPNPFVQQTRMGTARRIQIFFLGIILLPIRALLVALILLLAWPFAAISTACCPEKLTHPVTGWRRKITQPVLKFLGRALFFSMGFIVTVKGKVANAVEAPIFVVAPHSTFFDGIACVIAGLPSMVSRNENAQAPLVGRLLRALQPVLVSRVDPDSRKNTINEIIRRATSGGEWPQMLVFPEGTCTNRSCLITFKPGAFIPGVPVQPILLRYPNKLDTVTWTWQGYTFIQLCMLTFCQPFTRVEVEFMPVQVPNEEERNDPVLFADRVRNLMAQALGIPVTDHTYEDCRLMISAGQLTLPMEAGLVEFTKISRKLKLDWDGIRKHLDEYATIASSSKGGRIGIEEFAEYLKLPVSDVLRQLFALFDRALLEGANGGLGEALGGLLGGGGQKRGGGGNIGAIVGGIMNFISEAAAAQYTPEPPPSTQQHFTTVEANESEEVRQFRQQFARLAGPDMEVGATDLMNILNKVLAKHKDLKSDGFSLDTCRSIVSVMDSDTNGKLGFEEFKYFWNNIKKWQCVFRQHDTDRSGSLRSSQLKGALQAAGFQLNEQLYRMIVRRYADENGSMDFNNFISCLVRLDAMFRAFKSLDRNASGLIEVSIQEWLQLTMYS
;
A
#
# COMPACT_ATOMS: atom_id res chain seq x y z
N MET A 1 -23.47 44.53 -14.87
CA MET A 1 -24.12 44.73 -13.55
C MET A 1 -25.63 44.88 -13.79
N SER A 2 -26.43 43.80 -13.80
CA SER A 2 -27.89 43.94 -14.08
C SER A 2 -28.78 42.76 -13.63
N ARG A 3 -28.30 41.80 -12.83
CA ARG A 3 -29.11 40.64 -12.36
C ARG A 3 -28.80 40.19 -10.92
N CYS A 4 -28.42 41.14 -10.05
CA CYS A 4 -28.26 40.89 -8.60
C CYS A 4 -29.02 41.90 -7.72
N ALA A 5 -29.79 42.82 -8.31
CA ALA A 5 -30.47 43.90 -7.58
C ALA A 5 -31.94 43.58 -7.22
N GLU A 6 -32.63 42.71 -7.98
CA GLU A 6 -34.06 42.44 -7.76
C GLU A 6 -34.37 41.46 -6.61
N ALA A 7 -33.40 40.65 -6.18
CA ALA A 7 -33.60 39.70 -5.07
C ALA A 7 -33.67 40.37 -3.68
N ALA A 8 -33.26 41.63 -3.56
CA ALA A 8 -33.24 42.38 -2.30
C ALA A 8 -34.55 43.12 -1.97
N ALA A 9 -35.48 43.26 -2.93
CA ALA A 9 -36.65 44.14 -2.79
C ALA A 9 -37.90 43.45 -2.19
N VAL A 10 -37.92 42.12 -2.05
CA VAL A 10 -39.12 41.35 -1.65
C VAL A 10 -39.12 40.97 -0.16
N ALA A 11 -37.99 41.12 0.55
CA ALA A 11 -37.84 40.71 1.96
C ALA A 11 -38.14 41.82 3.00
N ALA A 12 -38.71 42.95 2.58
CA ALA A 12 -38.77 44.18 3.39
C ALA A 12 -40.19 44.59 3.87
N THR A 13 -41.17 43.69 3.83
CA THR A 13 -42.55 43.96 4.29
C THR A 13 -43.15 42.81 5.08
N VAL A 14 -43.02 42.86 6.41
CA VAL A 14 -44.04 42.57 7.46
C VAL A 14 -43.33 42.64 8.84
N PRO A 15 -43.74 43.54 9.76
CA PRO A 15 -43.21 43.59 11.11
C PRO A 15 -44.05 42.81 12.14
N GLY A 16 -43.38 42.14 13.08
CA GLY A 16 -43.92 41.90 14.44
C GLY A 16 -44.87 40.73 14.67
N ALA A 17 -44.32 39.56 15.00
CA ALA A 17 -44.97 38.58 15.88
C ALA A 17 -43.89 37.78 16.63
N GLY A 18 -43.60 38.14 17.88
CA GLY A 18 -42.56 37.49 18.68
C GLY A 18 -43.12 36.49 19.69
N VAL A 19 -42.67 35.24 19.64
CA VAL A 19 -42.73 34.26 20.75
C VAL A 19 -41.50 33.35 20.68
N GLY A 20 -40.86 33.06 21.81
CA GLY A 20 -39.86 31.98 21.93
C GLY A 20 -38.40 32.40 21.86
N ASN A 21 -37.84 32.88 22.97
CA ASN A 21 -36.42 33.22 23.09
C ASN A 21 -35.54 31.97 23.27
N ALA A 22 -35.40 31.15 22.23
CA ALA A 22 -34.39 30.11 22.13
C ALA A 22 -33.09 30.73 21.58
N GLY A 23 -32.08 30.85 22.43
CA GLY A 23 -30.85 31.59 22.10
C GLY A 23 -30.17 31.07 20.82
N LEU A 24 -30.06 31.95 19.80
CA LEU A 24 -29.38 31.63 18.55
C LEU A 24 -27.94 31.18 18.83
N ARG A 25 -27.64 29.90 18.59
CA ARG A 25 -26.26 29.43 18.43
C ARG A 25 -25.64 30.21 17.26
N ARG A 26 -24.62 31.03 17.54
CA ARG A 26 -23.68 31.43 16.50
C ARG A 26 -23.04 30.16 15.95
N LEU A 27 -23.32 29.82 14.70
CA LEU A 27 -22.61 28.79 13.96
C LEU A 27 -21.15 29.25 13.80
N MET A 28 -20.29 28.80 14.71
CA MET A 28 -18.85 29.00 14.61
C MET A 28 -18.25 27.83 13.83
N VAL A 29 -17.48 28.16 12.79
CA VAL A 29 -16.92 27.18 11.86
C VAL A 29 -15.83 26.33 12.55
N PRO A 30 -15.77 25.01 12.33
CA PRO A 30 -14.66 24.18 12.78
C PRO A 30 -13.31 24.69 12.27
N ARG A 31 -12.26 24.47 13.04
CA ARG A 31 -10.93 25.00 12.77
C ARG A 31 -10.23 24.22 11.65
N GLN A 32 -9.63 24.94 10.70
CA GLN A 32 -9.13 24.38 9.43
C GLN A 32 -7.65 23.95 9.44
N ALA A 33 -6.93 24.08 10.55
CA ALA A 33 -5.50 23.75 10.63
C ALA A 33 -5.04 23.43 12.06
N SER A 34 -4.22 22.37 12.20
CA SER A 34 -3.59 21.94 13.45
C SER A 34 -2.60 22.97 14.00
N PHE A 35 -2.37 22.94 15.32
CA PHE A 35 -1.33 23.72 15.99
C PHE A 35 0.09 23.35 15.54
N PHE A 36 0.34 22.14 15.05
CA PHE A 36 1.68 21.63 14.79
C PHE A 36 1.84 21.08 13.36
N PRO A 37 2.92 21.42 12.63
CA PRO A 37 3.22 20.82 11.32
C PRO A 37 3.59 19.34 11.46
N PRO A 38 3.43 18.51 10.41
CA PRO A 38 3.81 17.10 10.44
C PRO A 38 5.32 16.93 10.70
N PRO A 39 5.73 15.97 11.55
CA PRO A 39 7.14 15.78 11.90
C PRO A 39 8.00 15.37 10.70
N VAL A 40 7.40 14.71 9.71
CA VAL A 40 7.95 14.49 8.37
C VAL A 40 6.86 14.82 7.35
N PRO A 41 7.13 15.57 6.27
CA PRO A 41 6.15 15.83 5.22
C PRO A 41 5.73 14.52 4.53
N ASN A 42 4.46 14.40 4.11
CA ASN A 42 3.97 13.22 3.40
C ASN A 42 4.75 13.04 2.08
N PRO A 43 5.48 11.93 1.86
CA PRO A 43 6.31 11.76 0.67
C PRO A 43 5.53 11.43 -0.61
N PHE A 44 4.22 11.18 -0.54
CA PHE A 44 3.42 10.70 -1.68
C PHE A 44 2.44 11.74 -2.24
N VAL A 45 2.32 12.91 -1.60
CA VAL A 45 1.45 14.00 -2.05
C VAL A 45 2.30 15.11 -2.66
N GLN A 46 1.98 15.54 -3.88
CA GLN A 46 2.66 16.64 -4.56
C GLN A 46 1.65 17.68 -5.04
N GLN A 47 1.55 18.81 -4.33
CA GLN A 47 0.72 19.95 -4.76
C GLN A 47 1.55 20.99 -5.52
N THR A 48 1.74 20.82 -6.84
CA THR A 48 2.44 21.81 -7.68
C THR A 48 1.56 23.05 -7.92
N ARG A 49 1.64 24.04 -7.02
CA ARG A 49 0.89 25.31 -7.12
C ARG A 49 1.46 26.24 -8.20
N MET A 50 0.88 26.19 -9.40
CA MET A 50 1.21 27.11 -10.52
C MET A 50 0.28 28.33 -10.57
N GLY A 51 0.83 29.52 -10.35
CA GLY A 51 0.14 30.80 -10.56
C GLY A 51 -0.10 31.12 -12.04
N THR A 52 -1.10 31.97 -12.32
CA THR A 52 -1.63 32.24 -13.67
C THR A 52 -0.56 32.65 -14.69
N ALA A 53 0.36 33.54 -14.33
CA ALA A 53 1.45 33.97 -15.21
C ALA A 53 2.36 32.81 -15.65
N ARG A 54 2.61 31.81 -14.78
CA ARG A 54 3.38 30.61 -15.14
C ARG A 54 2.59 29.67 -16.05
N ARG A 55 1.29 29.54 -15.86
CA ARG A 55 0.42 28.75 -16.77
C ARG A 55 0.43 29.36 -18.19
N ILE A 56 0.29 30.68 -18.29
CA ILE A 56 0.38 31.42 -19.56
C ILE A 56 1.77 31.22 -20.21
N GLN A 57 2.85 31.32 -19.44
CA GLN A 57 4.20 31.09 -19.95
C GLN A 57 4.39 29.65 -20.46
N ILE A 58 3.95 28.65 -19.69
CA ILE A 58 4.02 27.22 -20.06
C ILE A 58 3.19 26.94 -21.32
N PHE A 59 2.04 27.60 -21.49
CA PHE A 59 1.22 27.49 -22.69
C PHE A 59 1.95 28.00 -23.95
N PHE A 60 2.44 29.25 -23.93
CA PHE A 60 3.15 29.83 -25.09
C PHE A 60 4.47 29.12 -25.39
N LEU A 61 5.25 28.77 -24.36
CA LEU A 61 6.46 27.94 -24.56
C LEU A 61 6.10 26.54 -25.06
N GLY A 62 4.99 25.97 -24.63
CA GLY A 62 4.54 24.64 -25.03
C GLY A 62 4.22 24.53 -26.52
N ILE A 63 3.59 25.55 -27.10
CA ILE A 63 3.31 25.59 -28.56
C ILE A 63 4.58 25.41 -29.39
N ILE A 64 5.74 25.90 -28.91
CA ILE A 64 7.02 25.86 -29.63
C ILE A 64 7.88 24.68 -29.18
N LEU A 65 8.13 24.54 -27.87
CA LEU A 65 9.06 23.56 -27.32
C LEU A 65 8.51 22.14 -27.37
N LEU A 66 7.22 21.92 -27.08
CA LEU A 66 6.65 20.57 -27.02
C LEU A 66 6.76 19.80 -28.35
N PRO A 67 6.35 20.33 -29.52
CA PRO A 67 6.48 19.59 -30.78
C PRO A 67 7.95 19.37 -31.17
N ILE A 68 8.83 20.36 -30.97
CA ILE A 68 10.27 20.23 -31.27
C ILE A 68 10.89 19.13 -30.41
N ARG A 69 10.65 19.14 -29.09
CA ARG A 69 11.19 18.13 -28.18
C ARG A 69 10.61 16.74 -28.43
N ALA A 70 9.31 16.63 -28.70
CA ALA A 70 8.68 15.36 -29.04
C ALA A 70 9.27 14.76 -30.33
N LEU A 71 9.49 15.58 -31.36
CA LEU A 71 10.14 15.15 -32.61
C LEU A 71 11.58 14.69 -32.39
N LEU A 72 12.39 15.46 -31.63
CA LEU A 72 13.77 15.09 -31.31
C LEU A 72 13.84 13.80 -30.48
N VAL A 73 12.97 13.65 -29.48
CA VAL A 73 12.86 12.42 -28.67
C VAL A 73 12.50 11.22 -29.56
N ALA A 74 11.52 11.35 -30.44
CA ALA A 74 11.14 10.29 -31.37
C ALA A 74 12.29 9.91 -32.32
N LEU A 75 12.98 10.89 -32.90
CA LEU A 75 14.13 10.67 -33.78
C LEU A 75 15.28 9.96 -33.05
N ILE A 76 15.61 10.38 -31.83
CA ILE A 76 16.69 9.77 -31.04
C ILE A 76 16.34 8.33 -30.65
N LEU A 77 15.08 8.05 -30.29
CA LEU A 77 14.63 6.68 -29.99
C LEU A 77 14.68 5.78 -31.24
N LEU A 78 14.28 6.29 -32.41
CA LEU A 78 14.40 5.58 -33.69
C LEU A 78 15.87 5.30 -34.06
N LEU A 79 16.77 6.26 -33.84
CA LEU A 79 18.21 6.10 -34.06
C LEU A 79 18.87 5.14 -33.06
N ALA A 80 18.40 5.10 -31.81
CA ALA A 80 18.94 4.21 -30.78
C ALA A 80 18.48 2.75 -30.95
N TRP A 81 17.27 2.54 -31.50
CA TRP A 81 16.68 1.22 -31.68
C TRP A 81 17.54 0.22 -32.47
N PRO A 82 18.15 0.53 -33.64
CA PRO A 82 19.01 -0.42 -34.35
C PRO A 82 20.24 -0.85 -33.54
N PHE A 83 20.87 0.06 -32.77
CA PHE A 83 21.98 -0.30 -31.89
C PHE A 83 21.54 -1.23 -30.75
N ALA A 84 20.36 -0.99 -30.18
CA ALA A 84 19.76 -1.93 -29.22
C ALA A 84 19.41 -3.28 -29.87
N ALA A 85 18.88 -3.29 -31.10
CA ALA A 85 18.57 -4.50 -31.84
C ALA A 85 19.83 -5.34 -32.12
N ILE A 86 20.94 -4.71 -32.55
CA ILE A 86 22.27 -5.33 -32.73
C ILE A 86 22.80 -5.86 -31.39
N SER A 87 22.66 -5.08 -30.31
CA SER A 87 23.14 -5.45 -28.97
C SER A 87 22.42 -6.68 -28.40
N THR A 88 21.19 -6.94 -28.82
CA THR A 88 20.36 -8.07 -28.36
C THR A 88 20.07 -9.10 -29.45
N ALA A 89 20.74 -9.04 -30.61
CA ALA A 89 20.52 -9.97 -31.72
C ALA A 89 20.95 -11.38 -31.33
N CYS A 90 20.10 -12.39 -31.55
CA CYS A 90 20.35 -13.78 -31.16
C CYS A 90 20.65 -13.99 -29.66
N CYS A 91 20.29 -13.05 -28.79
CA CYS A 91 20.36 -13.24 -27.34
C CYS A 91 19.08 -13.93 -26.84
N PRO A 92 19.16 -14.92 -25.93
CA PRO A 92 17.98 -15.46 -25.26
C PRO A 92 17.31 -14.39 -24.40
N GLU A 93 16.00 -14.54 -24.14
CA GLU A 93 15.25 -13.58 -23.32
C GLU A 93 15.76 -13.51 -21.88
N LYS A 94 16.24 -14.64 -21.33
CA LYS A 94 16.96 -14.71 -20.05
C LYS A 94 18.46 -14.94 -20.33
N LEU A 95 19.28 -13.92 -20.06
CA LEU A 95 20.73 -13.97 -20.27
C LEU A 95 21.43 -14.80 -19.18
N THR A 96 22.09 -15.88 -19.57
CA THR A 96 22.96 -16.68 -18.67
C THR A 96 24.35 -16.08 -18.51
N HIS A 97 24.85 -15.37 -19.51
CA HIS A 97 26.16 -14.67 -19.51
C HIS A 97 25.98 -13.22 -19.99
N PRO A 98 26.88 -12.30 -19.59
CA PRO A 98 26.80 -10.91 -20.03
C PRO A 98 27.11 -10.80 -21.54
N VAL A 99 26.48 -9.82 -22.19
CA VAL A 99 26.83 -9.44 -23.56
C VAL A 99 28.24 -8.85 -23.55
N THR A 100 29.15 -9.46 -24.32
CA THR A 100 30.58 -9.12 -24.38
C THR A 100 31.04 -8.92 -25.83
N GLY A 101 32.35 -8.74 -26.04
CA GLY A 101 32.95 -8.65 -27.36
C GLY A 101 32.61 -7.38 -28.15
N TRP A 102 32.68 -7.48 -29.49
CA TRP A 102 32.54 -6.34 -30.40
C TRP A 102 31.18 -5.65 -30.30
N ARG A 103 30.09 -6.42 -30.08
CA ARG A 103 28.73 -5.88 -29.98
C ARG A 103 28.64 -4.81 -28.91
N ARG A 104 29.01 -5.14 -27.66
CA ARG A 104 29.01 -4.19 -26.55
C ARG A 104 30.02 -3.05 -26.75
N LYS A 105 31.20 -3.32 -27.32
CA LYS A 105 32.20 -2.27 -27.62
C LYS A 105 31.68 -1.20 -28.60
N ILE A 106 30.83 -1.58 -29.56
CA ILE A 106 30.24 -0.63 -30.53
C ILE A 106 28.93 -0.03 -30.02
N THR A 107 27.99 -0.84 -29.51
CA THR A 107 26.64 -0.35 -29.18
C THR A 107 26.62 0.51 -27.93
N GLN A 108 27.42 0.19 -26.91
CA GLN A 108 27.29 0.82 -25.60
C GLN A 108 27.75 2.29 -25.57
N PRO A 109 28.88 2.70 -26.22
CA PRO A 109 29.23 4.12 -26.37
C PRO A 109 28.17 4.92 -27.16
N VAL A 110 27.62 4.35 -28.23
CA VAL A 110 26.59 5.00 -29.06
C VAL A 110 25.29 5.16 -28.27
N LEU A 111 24.82 4.12 -27.59
CA LEU A 111 23.63 4.18 -26.73
C LEU A 111 23.83 5.15 -25.56
N LYS A 112 25.05 5.27 -25.01
CA LYS A 112 25.38 6.25 -23.97
C LYS A 112 25.32 7.68 -24.51
N PHE A 113 25.85 7.92 -25.71
CA PHE A 113 25.75 9.22 -26.39
C PHE A 113 24.29 9.58 -26.69
N LEU A 114 23.53 8.67 -27.33
CA LEU A 114 22.13 8.88 -27.65
C LEU A 114 21.25 9.04 -26.40
N GLY A 115 21.55 8.33 -25.31
CA GLY A 115 20.89 8.55 -24.01
C GLY A 115 21.15 9.94 -23.44
N ARG A 116 22.37 10.48 -23.56
CA ARG A 116 22.67 11.87 -23.15
C ARG A 116 21.96 12.87 -24.05
N ALA A 117 21.95 12.64 -25.36
CA ALA A 117 21.21 13.46 -26.31
C ALA A 117 19.71 13.45 -26.03
N LEU A 118 19.13 12.30 -25.70
CA LEU A 118 17.72 12.13 -25.36
C LEU A 118 17.30 13.04 -24.19
N PHE A 119 18.00 12.96 -23.06
CA PHE A 119 17.72 13.81 -21.90
C PHE A 119 17.98 15.30 -22.18
N PHE A 120 19.03 15.63 -22.95
CA PHE A 120 19.27 17.01 -23.38
C PHE A 120 18.12 17.55 -24.26
N SER A 121 17.63 16.76 -25.22
CA SER A 121 16.48 17.10 -26.07
C SER A 121 15.16 17.19 -25.29
N MET A 122 15.00 16.46 -24.19
CA MET A 122 13.89 16.66 -23.24
C MET A 122 13.99 17.98 -22.45
N GLY A 123 15.17 18.62 -22.46
CA GLY A 123 15.47 19.88 -21.77
C GLY A 123 16.31 19.73 -20.50
N PHE A 124 16.86 18.55 -20.20
CA PHE A 124 17.63 18.35 -18.97
C PHE A 124 19.06 18.87 -19.08
N ILE A 125 19.44 19.70 -18.10
CA ILE A 125 20.82 20.16 -17.89
C ILE A 125 21.37 19.40 -16.69
N VAL A 126 22.33 18.51 -16.94
CA VAL A 126 22.89 17.59 -15.94
C VAL A 126 24.18 18.15 -15.35
N THR A 127 24.21 18.28 -14.03
CA THR A 127 25.45 18.46 -13.26
C THR A 127 25.85 17.13 -12.64
N VAL A 128 27.12 16.73 -12.78
CA VAL A 128 27.63 15.47 -12.20
C VAL A 128 28.65 15.81 -11.12
N LYS A 129 28.53 15.19 -9.94
CA LYS A 129 29.45 15.33 -8.81
C LYS A 129 29.97 13.96 -8.37
N GLY A 130 31.15 13.93 -7.74
CA GLY A 130 31.78 12.70 -7.28
C GLY A 130 32.41 11.87 -8.41
N LYS A 131 32.96 10.71 -8.04
CA LYS A 131 33.63 9.78 -8.96
C LYS A 131 32.80 8.49 -9.05
N VAL A 132 32.52 8.04 -10.27
CA VAL A 132 31.89 6.74 -10.51
C VAL A 132 32.87 5.63 -10.17
N ALA A 133 32.48 4.74 -9.26
CA ALA A 133 33.22 3.54 -8.91
C ALA A 133 33.11 2.49 -10.03
N ASN A 134 34.14 1.67 -10.20
CA ASN A 134 34.13 0.58 -11.17
C ASN A 134 33.41 -0.68 -10.62
N ALA A 135 33.15 -1.66 -11.49
CA ALA A 135 32.39 -2.86 -11.16
C ALA A 135 33.02 -3.76 -10.08
N VAL A 136 34.33 -3.65 -9.84
CA VAL A 136 35.05 -4.38 -8.78
C VAL A 136 35.00 -3.60 -7.46
N GLU A 137 35.07 -2.26 -7.52
CA GLU A 137 34.94 -1.38 -6.34
C GLU A 137 33.52 -1.40 -5.76
N ALA A 138 32.50 -1.35 -6.62
CA ALA A 138 31.08 -1.37 -6.22
C ALA A 138 30.22 -2.01 -7.32
N PRO A 139 29.82 -3.30 -7.18
CA PRO A 139 28.98 -3.98 -8.16
C PRO A 139 27.55 -3.40 -8.29
N ILE A 140 27.09 -2.62 -7.31
CA ILE A 140 25.71 -2.11 -7.24
C ILE A 140 25.70 -0.60 -6.98
N PHE A 141 24.95 0.14 -7.80
CA PHE A 141 24.52 1.52 -7.54
C PHE A 141 23.15 1.52 -6.85
N VAL A 142 23.03 2.28 -5.76
CA VAL A 142 21.75 2.52 -5.08
C VAL A 142 21.36 3.99 -5.23
N VAL A 143 20.21 4.27 -5.85
CA VAL A 143 19.85 5.62 -6.30
C VAL A 143 18.65 6.15 -5.53
N ALA A 144 18.79 7.34 -4.92
CA ALA A 144 17.72 7.99 -4.17
C ALA A 144 17.85 9.54 -4.18
N PRO A 145 16.77 10.30 -3.99
CA PRO A 145 15.40 9.82 -3.91
C PRO A 145 14.87 9.44 -5.30
N HIS A 146 14.15 8.34 -5.40
CA HIS A 146 13.39 7.99 -6.58
C HIS A 146 12.13 8.87 -6.60
N SER A 147 12.05 9.79 -7.55
CA SER A 147 10.99 10.79 -7.64
C SER A 147 10.28 10.86 -8.98
N THR A 148 10.83 10.22 -10.01
CA THR A 148 10.28 10.33 -11.37
C THR A 148 10.80 9.24 -12.31
N PHE A 149 10.05 8.95 -13.37
CA PHE A 149 10.55 8.11 -14.46
C PHE A 149 11.75 8.74 -15.19
N PHE A 150 11.95 10.05 -15.07
CA PHE A 150 13.15 10.73 -15.57
C PHE A 150 14.43 10.40 -14.76
N ASP A 151 14.33 9.75 -13.59
CA ASP A 151 15.49 9.32 -12.79
C ASP A 151 16.36 8.29 -13.52
N GLY A 152 15.84 7.67 -14.60
CA GLY A 152 16.61 6.87 -15.55
C GLY A 152 17.81 7.63 -16.16
N ILE A 153 17.90 8.95 -15.99
CA ILE A 153 19.10 9.72 -16.29
C ILE A 153 20.31 9.25 -15.48
N ALA A 154 20.13 8.76 -14.25
CA ALA A 154 21.19 8.16 -13.44
C ALA A 154 21.87 7.00 -14.17
N CYS A 155 21.08 6.15 -14.84
CA CYS A 155 21.59 5.03 -15.65
C CYS A 155 22.45 5.53 -16.83
N VAL A 156 22.02 6.58 -17.54
CA VAL A 156 22.80 7.18 -18.63
C VAL A 156 24.12 7.77 -18.13
N ILE A 157 24.11 8.45 -16.99
CA ILE A 157 25.32 9.07 -16.40
C ILE A 157 26.27 8.01 -15.85
N ALA A 158 25.76 7.01 -15.12
CA ALA A 158 26.54 5.88 -14.57
C ALA A 158 27.13 4.96 -15.65
N GLY A 159 26.75 5.12 -16.93
CA GLY A 159 27.35 4.40 -18.05
C GLY A 159 26.59 3.13 -18.45
N LEU A 160 25.26 3.18 -18.39
CA LEU A 160 24.34 2.11 -18.77
C LEU A 160 24.54 0.80 -17.98
N PRO A 161 24.43 0.85 -16.63
CA PRO A 161 24.34 -0.34 -15.79
C PRO A 161 23.09 -1.19 -16.08
N SER A 162 23.12 -2.44 -15.63
CA SER A 162 21.95 -3.32 -15.59
C SER A 162 20.92 -2.78 -14.62
N MET A 163 19.65 -2.67 -15.01
CA MET A 163 18.59 -2.18 -14.11
C MET A 163 17.66 -3.30 -13.66
N VAL A 164 17.20 -3.21 -12.41
CA VAL A 164 16.03 -3.99 -11.96
C VAL A 164 14.78 -3.29 -12.48
N SER A 165 13.96 -3.97 -13.28
CA SER A 165 12.76 -3.41 -13.92
C SER A 165 11.60 -4.40 -13.86
N ARG A 166 10.36 -3.92 -13.89
CA ARG A 166 9.22 -4.80 -14.09
C ARG A 166 9.21 -5.40 -15.51
N ASN A 167 8.61 -6.57 -15.67
CA ASN A 167 8.56 -7.32 -16.93
C ASN A 167 7.76 -6.59 -18.03
N GLU A 168 6.69 -5.88 -17.67
CA GLU A 168 5.81 -5.19 -18.63
C GLU A 168 6.58 -4.09 -19.39
N ASN A 169 7.55 -3.44 -18.73
CA ASN A 169 8.44 -2.45 -19.36
C ASN A 169 9.30 -3.06 -20.49
N ALA A 170 9.60 -4.36 -20.44
CA ALA A 170 10.32 -5.06 -21.50
C ALA A 170 9.41 -5.40 -22.69
N GLN A 171 8.09 -5.45 -22.49
CA GLN A 171 7.12 -5.71 -23.56
C GLN A 171 6.71 -4.42 -24.30
N ALA A 172 7.01 -3.24 -23.75
CA ALA A 172 6.72 -1.96 -24.38
C ALA A 172 7.34 -1.82 -25.80
N PRO A 173 6.55 -1.48 -26.84
CA PRO A 173 7.08 -1.26 -28.19
C PRO A 173 8.19 -0.20 -28.23
N LEU A 174 9.20 -0.42 -29.09
CA LEU A 174 10.42 0.40 -29.22
C LEU A 174 11.32 0.43 -27.96
N VAL A 175 10.77 0.82 -26.80
CA VAL A 175 11.46 0.99 -25.52
C VAL A 175 11.94 -0.33 -24.92
N GLY A 176 11.15 -1.41 -25.04
CA GLY A 176 11.50 -2.73 -24.50
C GLY A 176 12.76 -3.36 -25.12
N ARG A 177 13.12 -2.96 -26.34
CA ARG A 177 14.39 -3.36 -26.98
C ARG A 177 15.59 -2.60 -26.39
N LEU A 178 15.42 -1.29 -26.18
CA LEU A 178 16.42 -0.43 -25.52
C LEU A 178 16.66 -0.88 -24.07
N LEU A 179 15.59 -1.21 -23.33
CA LEU A 179 15.68 -1.76 -21.99
C LEU A 179 16.45 -3.09 -21.97
N ARG A 180 16.14 -4.04 -22.88
CA ARG A 180 16.87 -5.31 -22.99
C ARG A 180 18.36 -5.13 -23.31
N ALA A 181 18.76 -4.07 -24.03
CA ALA A 181 20.17 -3.77 -24.29
C ALA A 181 20.97 -3.39 -23.03
N LEU A 182 20.30 -2.95 -21.96
CA LEU A 182 20.89 -2.76 -20.63
C LEU A 182 21.07 -4.09 -19.87
N GLN A 183 20.59 -5.21 -20.42
CA GLN A 183 20.62 -6.55 -19.80
C GLN A 183 19.93 -6.53 -18.42
N PRO A 184 18.64 -6.16 -18.32
CA PRO A 184 17.96 -5.92 -17.05
C PRO A 184 17.79 -7.21 -16.23
N VAL A 185 17.54 -7.05 -14.94
CA VAL A 185 16.91 -8.10 -14.11
C VAL A 185 15.42 -7.81 -14.10
N LEU A 186 14.63 -8.69 -14.72
CA LEU A 186 13.19 -8.49 -14.87
C LEU A 186 12.42 -9.12 -13.70
N VAL A 187 11.49 -8.35 -13.14
CA VAL A 187 10.61 -8.74 -12.03
C VAL A 187 9.19 -8.85 -12.55
N SER A 188 8.56 -10.01 -12.42
CA SER A 188 7.11 -10.15 -12.59
C SER A 188 6.41 -9.94 -11.24
N ARG A 189 5.19 -9.41 -11.27
CA ARG A 189 4.28 -9.37 -10.11
C ARG A 189 3.31 -10.55 -10.07
N VAL A 190 3.19 -11.28 -11.18
CA VAL A 190 2.23 -12.38 -11.41
C VAL A 190 2.87 -13.76 -11.18
N ASP A 191 4.20 -13.85 -11.32
CA ASP A 191 4.95 -15.08 -11.02
C ASP A 191 5.36 -15.05 -9.52
N PRO A 192 4.90 -16.00 -8.69
CA PRO A 192 5.16 -16.00 -7.25
C PRO A 192 6.65 -16.19 -6.92
N ASP A 193 7.37 -16.98 -7.74
CA ASP A 193 8.82 -17.19 -7.60
C ASP A 193 9.64 -16.01 -8.14
N SER A 194 9.04 -15.05 -8.87
CA SER A 194 9.78 -14.00 -9.58
C SER A 194 10.66 -13.16 -8.65
N ARG A 195 10.21 -12.92 -7.42
CA ARG A 195 10.96 -12.14 -6.42
C ARG A 195 12.18 -12.90 -5.90
N LYS A 196 12.06 -14.21 -5.71
CA LYS A 196 13.18 -15.12 -5.36
C LYS A 196 14.16 -15.25 -6.53
N ASN A 197 13.65 -15.44 -7.75
CA ASN A 197 14.44 -15.45 -8.99
C ASN A 197 15.21 -14.14 -9.21
N THR A 198 14.59 -13.00 -8.91
CA THR A 198 15.22 -11.67 -8.96
C THR A 198 16.37 -11.57 -7.96
N ILE A 199 16.16 -11.95 -6.70
CA ILE A 199 17.21 -11.92 -5.66
C ILE A 199 18.38 -12.84 -6.04
N ASN A 200 18.11 -14.06 -6.49
CA ASN A 200 19.13 -15.00 -6.95
C ASN A 200 19.97 -14.43 -8.11
N GLU A 201 19.33 -13.76 -9.07
CA GLU A 201 20.01 -13.13 -10.20
C GLU A 201 20.81 -11.89 -9.78
N ILE A 202 20.31 -11.09 -8.82
CA ILE A 202 21.05 -9.98 -8.21
C ILE A 202 22.31 -10.51 -7.53
N ILE A 203 22.21 -11.54 -6.67
CA ILE A 203 23.36 -12.17 -6.02
C ILE A 203 24.37 -12.65 -7.07
N ARG A 204 23.92 -13.47 -8.03
CA ARG A 204 24.76 -14.06 -9.09
C ARG A 204 25.57 -13.01 -9.88
N ARG A 205 24.97 -11.86 -10.17
CA ARG A 205 25.64 -10.76 -10.90
C ARG A 205 26.53 -9.92 -9.98
N ALA A 206 26.06 -9.59 -8.79
CA ALA A 206 26.80 -8.80 -7.80
C ALA A 206 28.11 -9.48 -7.37
N THR A 207 28.10 -10.79 -7.18
CA THR A 207 29.27 -11.56 -6.73
C THR A 207 30.16 -12.04 -7.89
N SER A 208 29.94 -11.59 -9.12
CA SER A 208 30.64 -12.07 -10.33
C SER A 208 32.05 -11.48 -10.55
N GLY A 209 32.63 -10.80 -9.56
CA GLY A 209 33.98 -10.20 -9.68
C GLY A 209 34.12 -9.13 -10.77
N GLY A 210 33.01 -8.59 -11.29
CA GLY A 210 33.00 -7.59 -12.36
C GLY A 210 32.79 -8.13 -13.78
N GLU A 211 32.50 -9.43 -13.96
CA GLU A 211 32.11 -9.97 -15.27
C GLU A 211 30.81 -9.33 -15.80
N TRP A 212 29.81 -9.20 -14.93
CA TRP A 212 28.55 -8.53 -15.26
C TRP A 212 28.69 -7.00 -15.20
N PRO A 213 27.90 -6.25 -16.00
CA PRO A 213 27.73 -4.82 -15.76
C PRO A 213 27.24 -4.57 -14.34
N GLN A 214 27.70 -3.47 -13.73
CA GLN A 214 27.15 -2.97 -12.47
C GLN A 214 25.62 -2.92 -12.53
N MET A 215 24.97 -3.18 -11.41
CA MET A 215 23.52 -3.06 -11.30
C MET A 215 23.14 -1.68 -10.78
N LEU A 216 21.96 -1.18 -11.15
CA LEU A 216 21.38 0.05 -10.63
C LEU A 216 19.99 -0.26 -10.07
N VAL A 217 19.80 0.07 -8.80
CA VAL A 217 18.56 -0.19 -8.05
C VAL A 217 18.09 1.10 -7.38
N PHE A 218 16.78 1.35 -7.45
CA PHE A 218 16.10 2.36 -6.64
C PHE A 218 15.49 1.66 -5.41
N PRO A 219 16.15 1.68 -4.23
CA PRO A 219 15.77 0.83 -3.10
C PRO A 219 14.41 1.20 -2.49
N GLU A 220 13.90 2.42 -2.70
CA GLU A 220 12.52 2.81 -2.33
C GLU A 220 11.46 1.94 -3.04
N GLY A 221 11.73 1.48 -4.26
CA GLY A 221 10.81 0.66 -5.06
C GLY A 221 9.52 1.37 -5.52
N THR A 222 9.40 2.68 -5.30
CA THR A 222 8.32 3.55 -5.76
C THR A 222 8.84 5.00 -5.89
N CYS A 223 8.04 5.91 -6.45
CA CYS A 223 8.41 7.32 -6.59
C CYS A 223 7.81 8.18 -5.46
N THR A 224 8.61 9.08 -4.91
CA THR A 224 8.29 10.02 -3.82
C THR A 224 8.50 11.48 -4.25
N ASN A 225 8.01 12.44 -3.47
CA ASN A 225 8.18 13.87 -3.72
C ASN A 225 9.55 14.44 -3.27
N ARG A 226 10.49 13.58 -2.83
CA ARG A 226 11.83 13.95 -2.31
C ARG A 226 11.85 14.72 -0.98
N SER A 227 10.71 14.86 -0.29
CA SER A 227 10.67 15.56 1.01
C SER A 227 11.30 14.76 2.15
N CYS A 228 11.39 13.44 2.00
CA CYS A 228 12.09 12.52 2.90
C CYS A 228 12.49 11.24 2.13
N LEU A 229 13.39 10.42 2.70
CA LEU A 229 13.64 9.06 2.23
C LEU A 229 12.78 8.05 2.99
N ILE A 230 12.03 7.23 2.24
CA ILE A 230 11.22 6.13 2.78
C ILE A 230 12.08 4.88 3.03
N THR A 231 11.52 3.83 3.65
CA THR A 231 12.24 2.59 3.95
C THR A 231 12.81 1.93 2.70
N PHE A 232 14.10 1.62 2.74
CA PHE A 232 14.82 0.96 1.64
C PHE A 232 14.56 -0.56 1.65
N LYS A 233 14.18 -1.12 0.50
CA LYS A 233 14.02 -2.57 0.32
C LYS A 233 15.39 -3.24 0.33
N PRO A 234 15.58 -4.35 1.07
CA PRO A 234 16.89 -4.98 1.26
C PRO A 234 17.47 -5.63 -0.01
N GLY A 235 16.70 -5.75 -1.11
CA GLY A 235 17.09 -6.50 -2.31
C GLY A 235 18.44 -6.11 -2.94
N ALA A 236 18.84 -4.83 -2.85
CA ALA A 236 20.15 -4.37 -3.33
C ALA A 236 21.32 -4.69 -2.36
N PHE A 237 21.00 -5.02 -1.11
CA PHE A 237 21.93 -5.17 0.00
C PHE A 237 22.14 -6.66 0.38
N ILE A 238 21.17 -7.53 0.05
CA ILE A 238 21.22 -9.00 0.25
C ILE A 238 22.55 -9.65 -0.18
N PRO A 239 23.21 -9.28 -1.29
CA PRO A 239 24.46 -9.93 -1.70
C PRO A 239 25.66 -9.67 -0.78
N GLY A 240 25.57 -8.76 0.21
CA GLY A 240 26.67 -8.43 1.12
C GLY A 240 27.90 -7.79 0.45
N VAL A 241 27.74 -7.26 -0.77
CA VAL A 241 28.82 -6.60 -1.54
C VAL A 241 28.83 -5.09 -1.32
N PRO A 242 29.93 -4.38 -1.64
CA PRO A 242 29.94 -2.92 -1.62
C PRO A 242 28.92 -2.28 -2.57
N VAL A 243 28.29 -1.19 -2.14
CA VAL A 243 27.35 -0.41 -2.95
C VAL A 243 27.85 1.03 -3.09
N GLN A 244 27.64 1.66 -4.24
CA GLN A 244 27.85 3.11 -4.40
C GLN A 244 26.51 3.86 -4.40
N PRO A 245 26.24 4.71 -3.40
CA PRO A 245 25.06 5.56 -3.41
C PRO A 245 25.14 6.66 -4.47
N ILE A 246 24.04 6.91 -5.16
CA ILE A 246 23.86 8.01 -6.10
C ILE A 246 22.71 8.89 -5.62
N LEU A 247 22.98 10.18 -5.42
CA LEU A 247 21.99 11.17 -5.02
C LEU A 247 21.45 11.91 -6.23
N LEU A 248 20.13 12.05 -6.30
CA LEU A 248 19.43 12.86 -7.30
C LEU A 248 18.84 14.12 -6.66
N ARG A 249 19.20 15.30 -7.20
CA ARG A 249 18.57 16.57 -6.82
C ARG A 249 18.02 17.29 -8.05
N TYR A 250 16.85 17.88 -7.92
CA TYR A 250 16.18 18.65 -8.96
C TYR A 250 16.01 20.11 -8.49
N PRO A 251 17.06 20.96 -8.56
CA PRO A 251 17.06 22.33 -8.03
C PRO A 251 16.29 23.30 -8.95
N ASN A 252 15.01 23.03 -9.17
CA ASN A 252 14.12 23.79 -10.05
C ASN A 252 13.08 24.56 -9.23
N LYS A 253 12.87 25.84 -9.54
CA LYS A 253 11.88 26.69 -8.85
C LYS A 253 10.43 26.21 -9.05
N LEU A 254 10.16 25.48 -10.13
CA LEU A 254 8.89 24.81 -10.39
C LEU A 254 9.18 23.33 -10.54
N ASP A 255 8.49 22.51 -9.76
CA ASP A 255 8.61 21.06 -9.83
C ASP A 255 7.61 20.50 -10.86
N THR A 256 8.14 20.25 -12.07
CA THR A 256 7.40 19.60 -13.17
C THR A 256 7.75 18.14 -13.35
N VAL A 257 8.66 17.59 -12.53
CA VAL A 257 9.22 16.24 -12.73
C VAL A 257 8.72 15.23 -11.72
N THR A 258 8.33 15.63 -10.51
CA THR A 258 7.87 14.71 -9.47
C THR A 258 6.63 13.93 -9.93
N TRP A 259 6.77 12.61 -9.95
CA TRP A 259 5.69 11.66 -10.22
C TRP A 259 5.32 10.96 -8.92
N THR A 260 4.13 11.26 -8.40
CA THR A 260 3.56 10.57 -7.24
C THR A 260 2.17 10.04 -7.56
N TRP A 261 1.65 9.15 -6.72
CA TRP A 261 0.36 8.48 -6.91
C TRP A 261 -0.84 9.43 -7.04
N GLN A 262 -0.78 10.59 -6.40
CA GLN A 262 -1.80 11.65 -6.50
C GLN A 262 -1.32 12.87 -7.30
N GLY A 263 -0.18 12.75 -8.00
CA GLY A 263 0.38 13.78 -8.84
C GLY A 263 -0.16 13.75 -10.27
N TYR A 264 0.62 14.34 -11.19
CA TYR A 264 0.30 14.36 -12.61
C TYR A 264 0.39 12.97 -13.25
N THR A 265 -0.44 12.73 -14.26
CA THR A 265 -0.28 11.55 -15.13
C THR A 265 1.02 11.64 -15.94
N PHE A 266 1.50 10.50 -16.45
CA PHE A 266 2.71 10.43 -17.29
C PHE A 266 2.71 11.48 -18.43
N ILE A 267 1.60 11.60 -19.15
CA ILE A 267 1.46 12.55 -20.26
C ILE A 267 1.50 13.99 -19.77
N GLN A 268 0.78 14.31 -18.69
CA GLN A 268 0.76 15.65 -18.09
C GLN A 268 2.17 16.07 -17.61
N LEU A 269 2.91 15.15 -16.98
CA LEU A 269 4.25 15.41 -16.45
C LEU A 269 5.28 15.60 -17.58
N CYS A 270 5.19 14.80 -18.65
CA CYS A 270 5.94 14.99 -19.90
C CYS A 270 5.66 16.37 -20.50
N MET A 271 4.39 16.76 -20.65
CA MET A 271 4.01 18.09 -21.16
C MET A 271 4.61 19.20 -20.28
N LEU A 272 4.38 19.18 -18.96
CA LEU A 272 4.87 20.21 -18.04
C LEU A 272 6.39 20.36 -18.06
N THR A 273 7.13 19.25 -18.17
CA THR A 273 8.59 19.23 -18.25
C THR A 273 9.10 19.70 -19.62
N PHE A 274 8.51 19.23 -20.72
CA PHE A 274 8.97 19.61 -22.07
C PHE A 274 8.63 21.07 -22.41
N CYS A 275 7.63 21.67 -21.76
CA CYS A 275 7.35 23.10 -21.83
C CYS A 275 8.30 23.98 -20.98
N GLN A 276 9.15 23.41 -20.10
CA GLN A 276 10.17 24.20 -19.40
C GLN A 276 11.32 24.58 -20.35
N PRO A 277 11.86 25.81 -20.31
CA PRO A 277 13.05 26.18 -21.07
C PRO A 277 14.23 25.22 -20.82
N PHE A 278 14.42 24.81 -19.57
CA PHE A 278 15.33 23.76 -19.14
C PHE A 278 14.87 23.19 -17.80
N THR A 279 15.33 21.98 -17.49
CA THR A 279 15.15 21.33 -16.18
C THR A 279 16.52 20.94 -15.66
N ARG A 280 16.95 21.47 -14.51
CA ARG A 280 18.24 21.11 -13.91
C ARG A 280 18.10 19.82 -13.11
N VAL A 281 19.11 18.96 -13.23
CA VAL A 281 19.26 17.77 -12.40
C VAL A 281 20.72 17.61 -12.02
N GLU A 282 20.95 17.28 -10.76
CA GLU A 282 22.25 16.96 -10.20
C GLU A 282 22.31 15.47 -9.89
N VAL A 283 23.38 14.81 -10.35
CA VAL A 283 23.67 13.40 -10.10
C VAL A 283 24.99 13.35 -9.33
N GLU A 284 24.93 13.03 -8.04
CA GLU A 284 26.11 12.97 -7.17
C GLU A 284 26.43 11.53 -6.79
N PHE A 285 27.64 11.08 -7.12
CA PHE A 285 28.17 9.77 -6.74
C PHE A 285 28.87 9.89 -5.37
N MET A 286 28.27 9.30 -4.33
CA MET A 286 28.84 9.26 -2.98
C MET A 286 30.04 8.29 -2.90
N PRO A 287 30.87 8.35 -1.84
CA PRO A 287 31.85 7.30 -1.57
C PRO A 287 31.20 5.91 -1.47
N VAL A 288 31.93 4.89 -1.92
CA VAL A 288 31.50 3.49 -1.84
C VAL A 288 31.27 3.09 -0.38
N GLN A 289 30.15 2.43 -0.12
CA GLN A 289 29.78 1.89 1.17
C GLN A 289 30.05 0.39 1.18
N VAL A 290 30.96 -0.06 2.04
CA VAL A 290 31.28 -1.47 2.27
C VAL A 290 30.50 -1.94 3.50
N PRO A 291 29.81 -3.09 3.46
CA PRO A 291 29.15 -3.65 4.64
C PRO A 291 30.16 -4.31 5.59
N ASN A 292 29.98 -4.08 6.89
CA ASN A 292 30.68 -4.78 7.96
C ASN A 292 30.18 -6.24 8.11
N GLU A 293 30.69 -7.01 9.08
CA GLU A 293 30.29 -8.42 9.24
C GLU A 293 28.84 -8.58 9.69
N GLU A 294 28.32 -7.71 10.56
CA GLU A 294 26.92 -7.72 11.01
C GLU A 294 25.98 -7.42 9.84
N GLU A 295 26.29 -6.41 9.04
CA GLU A 295 25.56 -5.95 7.86
C GLU A 295 25.58 -6.93 6.67
N ARG A 296 26.55 -7.84 6.62
CA ARG A 296 26.53 -8.96 5.67
C ARG A 296 25.55 -10.05 6.07
N ASN A 297 25.30 -10.20 7.37
CA ASN A 297 24.34 -11.15 7.93
C ASN A 297 22.93 -10.54 8.02
N ASP A 298 22.82 -9.22 8.21
CA ASP A 298 21.56 -8.47 8.18
C ASP A 298 21.57 -7.37 7.09
N PRO A 299 21.01 -7.67 5.90
CA PRO A 299 20.86 -6.71 4.82
C PRO A 299 19.96 -5.50 5.12
N VAL A 300 19.12 -5.57 6.16
CA VAL A 300 18.25 -4.44 6.57
C VAL A 300 19.07 -3.40 7.31
N LEU A 301 19.98 -3.81 8.20
CA LEU A 301 20.92 -2.88 8.85
C LEU A 301 21.77 -2.12 7.82
N PHE A 302 22.26 -2.81 6.79
CA PHE A 302 23.01 -2.15 5.72
C PHE A 302 22.16 -1.17 4.92
N ALA A 303 20.94 -1.58 4.56
CA ALA A 303 19.97 -0.72 3.86
C ALA A 303 19.66 0.54 4.66
N ASP A 304 19.47 0.42 5.98
CA ASP A 304 19.18 1.55 6.87
C ASP A 304 20.39 2.46 7.09
N ARG A 305 21.61 1.93 7.27
CA ARG A 305 22.81 2.78 7.32
C ARG A 305 22.95 3.59 6.04
N VAL A 306 22.79 2.96 4.88
CA VAL A 306 22.91 3.64 3.58
C VAL A 306 21.77 4.64 3.37
N ARG A 307 20.52 4.33 3.75
CA ARG A 307 19.38 5.27 3.77
C ARG A 307 19.70 6.52 4.58
N ASN A 308 20.20 6.36 5.80
CA ASN A 308 20.52 7.48 6.69
C ASN A 308 21.68 8.33 6.16
N LEU A 309 22.73 7.71 5.60
CA LEU A 309 23.85 8.43 4.95
C LEU A 309 23.38 9.25 3.74
N MET A 310 22.51 8.69 2.89
CA MET A 310 21.93 9.39 1.75
C MET A 310 21.03 10.55 2.19
N ALA A 311 20.19 10.34 3.19
CA ALA A 311 19.32 11.37 3.77
C ALA A 311 20.11 12.55 4.35
N GLN A 312 21.18 12.26 5.11
CA GLN A 312 22.08 13.27 5.66
C GLN A 312 22.76 14.10 4.57
N ALA A 313 23.27 13.45 3.51
CA ALA A 313 23.90 14.14 2.38
C ALA A 313 22.91 14.89 1.48
N LEU A 314 21.63 14.51 1.49
CA LEU A 314 20.54 15.25 0.84
C LEU A 314 20.01 16.42 1.67
N GLY A 315 20.20 16.39 2.99
CA GLY A 315 19.62 17.37 3.93
C GLY A 315 18.12 17.17 4.14
N ILE A 316 17.61 15.95 4.00
CA ILE A 316 16.19 15.60 4.16
C ILE A 316 16.01 14.55 5.27
N PRO A 317 14.87 14.53 5.98
CA PRO A 317 14.58 13.49 6.97
C PRO A 317 14.38 12.10 6.35
N VAL A 318 14.42 11.07 7.18
CA VAL A 318 13.96 9.72 6.85
C VAL A 318 12.58 9.47 7.46
N THR A 319 11.82 8.53 6.89
CA THR A 319 10.60 8.00 7.49
C THR A 319 10.48 6.51 7.22
N ASP A 320 9.83 5.78 8.12
CA ASP A 320 9.77 4.32 8.06
C ASP A 320 8.60 3.79 7.22
N HIS A 321 7.87 4.68 6.52
CA HIS A 321 6.88 4.30 5.52
C HIS A 321 7.50 3.31 4.50
N THR A 322 6.80 2.22 4.23
CA THR A 322 7.09 1.28 3.15
C THR A 322 6.15 1.49 1.97
N TYR A 323 6.49 0.90 0.82
CA TYR A 323 5.60 0.88 -0.34
C TYR A 323 4.21 0.26 -0.05
N GLU A 324 4.10 -0.69 0.88
CA GLU A 324 2.80 -1.28 1.23
C GLU A 324 2.01 -0.42 2.23
N ASP A 325 2.68 0.38 3.07
CA ASP A 325 1.99 1.44 3.84
C ASP A 325 1.36 2.47 2.90
N CYS A 326 2.01 2.78 1.76
CA CYS A 326 1.43 3.64 0.72
C CYS A 326 0.12 3.05 0.16
N ARG A 327 0.15 1.73 -0.13
CA ARG A 327 -1.01 0.99 -0.65
C ARG A 327 -2.17 1.06 0.33
N LEU A 328 -1.91 0.81 1.62
CA LEU A 328 -2.88 0.91 2.71
C LEU A 328 -3.42 2.34 2.86
N MET A 329 -2.55 3.37 2.85
CA MET A 329 -2.96 4.78 2.92
C MET A 329 -3.83 5.20 1.73
N ILE A 330 -3.54 4.70 0.52
CA ILE A 330 -4.36 4.95 -0.68
C ILE A 330 -5.73 4.26 -0.57
N SER A 331 -5.78 2.99 -0.14
CA SER A 331 -7.04 2.30 0.11
C SER A 331 -7.85 2.95 1.22
N ALA A 332 -7.21 3.47 2.27
CA ALA A 332 -7.86 4.23 3.33
C ALA A 332 -8.40 5.58 2.82
N GLY A 333 -7.63 6.33 2.02
CA GLY A 333 -8.07 7.59 1.41
C GLY A 333 -9.21 7.41 0.40
N GLN A 334 -9.28 6.27 -0.29
CA GLN A 334 -10.42 5.87 -1.14
C GLN A 334 -11.68 5.55 -0.32
N LEU A 335 -11.54 5.27 0.98
CA LEU A 335 -12.61 5.06 1.96
C LEU A 335 -12.84 6.30 2.85
N THR A 336 -12.42 7.49 2.39
CA THR A 336 -12.51 8.79 3.10
C THR A 336 -11.87 8.87 4.48
N LEU A 337 -10.93 7.97 4.81
CA LEU A 337 -10.14 8.00 6.04
C LEU A 337 -8.94 8.97 5.92
N PRO A 338 -8.50 9.62 7.03
CA PRO A 338 -7.46 10.65 7.00
C PRO A 338 -6.09 10.10 6.59
N MET A 339 -5.68 10.45 5.38
CA MET A 339 -4.46 9.99 4.71
C MET A 339 -3.18 10.64 5.26
N GLU A 340 -3.29 11.61 6.19
CA GLU A 340 -2.15 12.23 6.88
C GLU A 340 -1.75 11.50 8.18
N ALA A 341 -2.54 10.51 8.62
CA ALA A 341 -2.28 9.73 9.82
C ALA A 341 -1.13 8.72 9.58
N GLY A 342 0.09 9.14 9.92
CA GLY A 342 1.26 8.27 9.96
C GLY A 342 1.16 7.20 11.06
N LEU A 343 0.38 6.15 10.81
CA LEU A 343 0.15 5.00 11.69
C LEU A 343 1.45 4.39 12.25
N VAL A 344 2.52 4.38 11.44
CA VAL A 344 3.86 3.92 11.82
C VAL A 344 4.50 4.83 12.88
N GLU A 345 4.54 6.14 12.65
CA GLU A 345 5.10 7.11 13.61
C GLU A 345 4.27 7.16 14.91
N PHE A 346 2.95 7.07 14.79
CA PHE A 346 2.03 7.02 15.92
C PHE A 346 2.29 5.80 16.82
N THR A 347 2.41 4.61 16.23
CA THR A 347 2.77 3.36 16.94
C THR A 347 4.15 3.46 17.62
N LYS A 348 5.11 4.11 16.96
CA LYS A 348 6.48 4.35 17.45
C LYS A 348 6.51 5.34 18.62
N ILE A 349 5.71 6.39 18.59
CA ILE A 349 5.55 7.39 19.65
C ILE A 349 4.87 6.77 20.88
N SER A 350 3.76 6.04 20.71
CA SER A 350 3.09 5.33 21.81
C SER A 350 4.02 4.31 22.49
N ARG A 351 4.83 3.59 21.70
CA ARG A 351 5.86 2.67 22.23
C ARG A 351 6.97 3.39 23.01
N LYS A 352 7.46 4.54 22.52
CA LYS A 352 8.46 5.37 23.23
C LYS A 352 7.95 5.90 24.57
N LEU A 353 6.67 6.27 24.63
CA LEU A 353 6.01 6.74 25.85
C LEU A 353 5.55 5.59 26.78
N LYS A 354 5.75 4.32 26.38
CA LYS A 354 5.28 3.11 27.09
C LYS A 354 3.78 3.14 27.42
N LEU A 355 2.98 3.76 26.56
CA LEU A 355 1.56 3.95 26.82
C LEU A 355 0.77 2.68 26.52
N ASP A 356 -0.12 2.32 27.45
CA ASP A 356 -1.08 1.21 27.30
C ASP A 356 -2.23 1.61 26.39
N TRP A 357 -2.34 0.97 25.23
CA TRP A 357 -3.22 1.39 24.14
C TRP A 357 -4.72 1.34 24.46
N ASP A 358 -5.17 0.28 25.16
CA ASP A 358 -6.58 0.17 25.55
C ASP A 358 -6.93 1.22 26.61
N GLY A 359 -5.99 1.52 27.51
CA GLY A 359 -6.01 2.67 28.39
C GLY A 359 -6.12 4.00 27.62
N ILE A 360 -5.18 4.32 26.73
CA ILE A 360 -5.19 5.58 25.95
C ILE A 360 -6.51 5.72 25.19
N ARG A 361 -6.98 4.68 24.48
CA ARG A 361 -8.19 4.72 23.65
C ARG A 361 -9.42 5.13 24.47
N LYS A 362 -9.64 4.49 25.61
CA LYS A 362 -10.75 4.83 26.52
C LYS A 362 -10.65 6.27 27.01
N HIS A 363 -9.45 6.68 27.46
CA HIS A 363 -9.21 8.05 27.89
C HIS A 363 -9.38 9.05 26.72
N LEU A 364 -9.08 8.69 25.47
CA LEU A 364 -9.25 9.54 24.29
C LEU A 364 -10.71 9.72 23.86
N ASP A 365 -11.54 8.69 23.95
CA ASP A 365 -12.98 8.83 23.68
C ASP A 365 -13.64 9.69 24.78
N GLU A 366 -13.23 9.52 26.05
CA GLU A 366 -13.59 10.44 27.13
C GLU A 366 -13.06 11.87 26.85
N TYR A 367 -11.83 12.02 26.38
CA TYR A 367 -11.22 13.32 26.02
C TYR A 367 -11.89 14.01 24.83
N ALA A 368 -12.28 13.27 23.78
CA ALA A 368 -13.03 13.78 22.65
C ALA A 368 -14.44 14.21 23.08
N THR A 369 -15.05 13.49 24.04
CA THR A 369 -16.32 13.87 24.68
C THR A 369 -16.17 15.14 25.54
N ILE A 370 -15.06 15.31 26.25
CA ILE A 370 -14.73 16.53 27.01
C ILE A 370 -14.43 17.72 26.07
N ALA A 371 -13.69 17.50 24.98
CA ALA A 371 -13.37 18.53 24.00
C ALA A 371 -14.61 19.04 23.25
N SER A 372 -15.56 18.15 22.94
CA SER A 372 -16.81 18.49 22.26
C SER A 372 -17.88 19.11 23.19
N SER A 373 -17.80 18.87 24.50
CA SER A 373 -18.70 19.46 25.51
C SER A 373 -18.19 20.76 26.14
N SER A 374 -16.87 21.00 26.12
CA SER A 374 -16.25 22.24 26.59
C SER A 374 -16.42 23.39 25.59
N LYS A 375 -16.59 24.62 26.10
CA LYS A 375 -16.95 25.84 25.33
C LYS A 375 -15.83 26.33 24.40
N GLY A 376 -15.56 25.61 23.32
CA GLY A 376 -14.71 26.06 22.22
C GLY A 376 -13.85 25.02 21.52
N GLY A 377 -13.91 23.73 21.90
CA GLY A 377 -13.11 22.69 21.23
C GLY A 377 -11.61 22.89 21.37
N ARG A 378 -11.15 23.41 22.51
CA ARG A 378 -9.75 23.74 22.79
C ARG A 378 -9.32 23.02 24.06
N ILE A 379 -8.39 22.09 23.90
CA ILE A 379 -7.60 21.54 25.00
C ILE A 379 -6.13 21.72 24.61
N GLY A 380 -5.31 22.20 25.52
CA GLY A 380 -3.88 22.47 25.32
C GLY A 380 -3.00 21.22 25.47
N ILE A 381 -1.71 21.35 25.12
CA ILE A 381 -0.72 20.27 25.36
C ILE A 381 -0.52 20.03 26.86
N GLU A 382 -0.64 21.08 27.67
CA GLU A 382 -0.55 21.04 29.13
C GLU A 382 -1.69 20.19 29.73
N GLU A 383 -2.92 20.46 29.32
CA GLU A 383 -4.13 19.72 29.75
C GLU A 383 -4.12 18.27 29.23
N PHE A 384 -3.67 18.03 27.99
CA PHE A 384 -3.46 16.69 27.44
C PHE A 384 -2.40 15.90 28.21
N ALA A 385 -1.34 16.58 28.66
CA ALA A 385 -0.25 15.97 29.42
C ALA A 385 -0.66 15.62 30.86
N GLU A 386 -1.35 16.54 31.53
CA GLU A 386 -1.93 16.31 32.85
C GLU A 386 -2.94 15.15 32.82
N TYR A 387 -3.78 15.11 31.79
CA TYR A 387 -4.78 14.06 31.59
C TYR A 387 -4.16 12.67 31.33
N LEU A 388 -3.12 12.59 30.50
CA LEU A 388 -2.33 11.35 30.30
C LEU A 388 -1.37 11.05 31.46
N LYS A 389 -1.30 11.90 32.50
CA LYS A 389 -0.37 11.80 33.64
C LYS A 389 1.10 11.71 33.21
N LEU A 390 1.45 12.38 32.12
CA LEU A 390 2.81 12.45 31.58
C LEU A 390 3.36 13.88 31.69
N PRO A 391 4.66 14.07 31.93
CA PRO A 391 5.27 15.40 31.82
C PRO A 391 5.25 15.88 30.36
N VAL A 392 5.01 17.18 30.16
CA VAL A 392 5.12 17.83 28.84
C VAL A 392 6.54 17.61 28.29
N SER A 393 6.64 16.74 27.29
CA SER A 393 7.89 16.35 26.64
C SER A 393 7.73 16.43 25.13
N ASP A 394 8.82 16.51 24.39
CA ASP A 394 8.76 16.65 22.92
C ASP A 394 8.13 15.43 22.23
N VAL A 395 8.23 14.25 22.85
CA VAL A 395 7.55 13.02 22.39
C VAL A 395 6.04 13.11 22.62
N LEU A 396 5.60 13.70 23.74
CA LEU A 396 4.18 13.95 24.04
C LEU A 396 3.60 15.06 23.15
N ARG A 397 4.39 16.08 22.81
CA ARG A 397 4.03 17.11 21.81
C ARG A 397 3.82 16.48 20.42
N GLN A 398 4.66 15.52 20.02
CA GLN A 398 4.47 14.78 18.76
C GLN A 398 3.19 13.93 18.78
N LEU A 399 2.88 13.28 19.92
CA LEU A 399 1.64 12.54 20.09
C LEU A 399 0.41 13.45 19.97
N PHE A 400 0.41 14.56 20.70
CA PHE A 400 -0.66 15.57 20.67
C PHE A 400 -0.86 16.17 19.28
N ALA A 401 0.22 16.44 18.54
CA ALA A 401 0.18 16.95 17.16
C ALA A 401 -0.50 15.98 16.17
N LEU A 402 -0.41 14.67 16.41
CA LEU A 402 -1.11 13.66 15.59
C LEU A 402 -2.61 13.62 15.93
N PHE A 403 -2.98 13.72 17.22
CA PHE A 403 -4.38 13.76 17.65
C PHE A 403 -5.10 15.06 17.28
N ASP A 404 -4.45 16.22 17.43
CA ASP A 404 -5.02 17.53 17.08
C ASP A 404 -5.42 17.58 15.60
N ARG A 405 -4.65 16.96 14.68
CA ARG A 405 -5.07 16.81 13.27
C ARG A 405 -6.30 15.93 13.11
N ALA A 406 -6.30 14.74 13.70
CA ALA A 406 -7.42 13.81 13.60
C ALA A 406 -8.72 14.39 14.18
N LEU A 407 -8.65 15.17 15.27
CA LEU A 407 -9.80 15.85 15.89
C LEU A 407 -10.36 17.01 15.04
N LEU A 408 -9.52 17.68 14.25
CA LEU A 408 -9.94 18.81 13.41
C LEU A 408 -10.64 18.36 12.11
N GLU A 409 -10.26 17.20 11.58
CA GLU A 409 -10.92 16.59 10.42
C GLU A 409 -12.14 15.73 10.82
N GLY A 410 -12.11 15.15 12.04
CA GLY A 410 -13.11 14.21 12.56
C GLY A 410 -14.39 14.80 13.16
N ALA A 411 -14.76 16.05 12.86
CA ALA A 411 -15.88 16.76 13.52
C ALA A 411 -17.30 16.17 13.28
N ASN A 412 -17.42 14.96 12.71
CA ASN A 412 -18.65 14.20 12.59
C ASN A 412 -18.45 12.65 12.66
N GLY A 413 -17.27 12.16 13.08
CA GLY A 413 -16.97 10.72 13.16
C GLY A 413 -15.96 10.39 14.25
N GLY A 414 -16.29 9.44 15.14
CA GLY A 414 -15.52 9.18 16.37
C GLY A 414 -14.13 8.58 16.11
N LEU A 415 -13.09 9.18 16.70
CA LEU A 415 -11.70 8.68 16.63
C LEU A 415 -11.55 7.23 17.14
N GLY A 416 -12.34 6.83 18.14
CA GLY A 416 -12.25 5.53 18.81
C GLY A 416 -12.59 4.31 17.94
N GLU A 417 -13.31 4.47 16.82
CA GLU A 417 -13.61 3.38 15.90
C GLU A 417 -12.52 3.19 14.83
N ALA A 418 -11.97 4.28 14.28
CA ALA A 418 -11.02 4.22 13.17
C ALA A 418 -9.63 3.65 13.54
N LEU A 419 -9.20 3.82 14.80
CA LEU A 419 -7.91 3.33 15.31
C LEU A 419 -8.05 2.06 16.16
N GLY A 420 -9.27 1.73 16.58
CA GLY A 420 -9.56 0.66 17.54
C GLY A 420 -9.42 -0.76 17.01
N GLY A 421 -9.45 -0.96 15.69
CA GLY A 421 -9.39 -2.28 15.06
C GLY A 421 -7.99 -2.88 14.88
N LEU A 422 -6.93 -2.20 15.33
CA LEU A 422 -5.56 -2.52 14.92
C LEU A 422 -4.64 -3.16 15.98
N LEU A 423 -4.90 -3.08 17.30
CA LEU A 423 -3.83 -3.34 18.31
C LEU A 423 -4.14 -4.01 19.69
N GLY A 424 -5.36 -4.46 20.05
CA GLY A 424 -5.57 -5.22 21.32
C GLY A 424 -5.47 -6.76 21.14
N GLY A 425 -5.06 -7.62 22.10
CA GLY A 425 -4.51 -7.47 23.47
C GLY A 425 -5.04 -8.55 24.46
N GLY A 426 -4.29 -9.24 25.35
CA GLY A 426 -2.82 -9.42 25.50
C GLY A 426 -2.36 -10.07 26.85
N GLY A 427 -1.74 -11.26 26.85
CA GLY A 427 -1.15 -11.96 28.04
C GLY A 427 -2.11 -12.91 28.82
N GLN A 428 -1.71 -13.85 29.69
CA GLN A 428 -0.40 -14.28 30.24
C GLN A 428 -0.55 -15.61 31.05
N LYS A 429 0.35 -16.63 30.92
CA LYS A 429 1.00 -17.45 32.01
C LYS A 429 1.65 -18.78 31.55
N ARG A 430 2.66 -19.23 32.31
CA ARG A 430 3.54 -20.40 32.07
C ARG A 430 2.89 -21.76 32.41
N GLY A 431 3.25 -22.80 31.65
CA GLY A 431 3.14 -24.22 32.03
C GLY A 431 3.74 -25.12 30.94
N GLY A 432 4.73 -25.96 31.26
CA GLY A 432 5.46 -26.79 30.28
C GLY A 432 5.03 -28.26 30.27
N GLY A 433 5.38 -28.97 29.19
CA GLY A 433 5.18 -30.42 29.04
C GLY A 433 4.63 -30.78 27.67
N GLY A 434 5.44 -31.41 26.81
CA GLY A 434 5.04 -31.76 25.44
C GLY A 434 4.46 -33.17 25.32
N ASN A 435 3.41 -33.33 24.51
CA ASN A 435 3.17 -34.58 23.78
C ASN A 435 2.30 -34.37 22.53
N ILE A 436 2.36 -35.31 21.57
CA ILE A 436 2.01 -35.09 20.14
C ILE A 436 0.49 -35.02 19.86
N GLY A 437 -0.37 -35.20 20.88
CA GLY A 437 -1.84 -35.04 20.75
C GLY A 437 -2.35 -33.59 20.65
N ALA A 438 -1.51 -32.58 20.93
CA ALA A 438 -1.96 -31.19 21.12
C ALA A 438 -2.31 -30.42 19.82
N ILE A 439 -1.87 -30.91 18.65
CA ILE A 439 -1.84 -30.13 17.39
C ILE A 439 -3.23 -29.62 16.96
N VAL A 440 -4.30 -30.35 17.27
CA VAL A 440 -5.68 -30.00 16.86
C VAL A 440 -6.54 -29.46 18.01
N GLY A 441 -5.95 -29.25 19.19
CA GLY A 441 -6.52 -28.45 20.28
C GLY A 441 -6.02 -27.00 20.24
N GLY A 442 -4.79 -26.77 19.76
CA GLY A 442 -4.18 -25.43 19.68
C GLY A 442 -4.84 -24.44 18.70
N ILE A 443 -5.72 -24.90 17.80
CA ILE A 443 -6.56 -24.03 16.95
C ILE A 443 -7.85 -23.62 17.69
N MET A 444 -8.26 -24.40 18.71
CA MET A 444 -9.62 -24.40 19.25
C MET A 444 -9.78 -23.56 20.54
N ASN A 445 -8.67 -23.23 21.22
CA ASN A 445 -8.66 -22.50 22.50
C ASN A 445 -8.13 -21.05 22.41
N PHE A 446 -7.82 -20.54 21.22
CA PHE A 446 -7.36 -19.15 21.06
C PHE A 446 -8.51 -18.23 20.64
N ILE A 447 -8.68 -17.15 21.42
CA ILE A 447 -9.83 -16.22 21.48
C ILE A 447 -10.99 -16.77 22.33
N SER A 448 -11.29 -16.05 23.42
CA SER A 448 -12.44 -16.29 24.30
C SER A 448 -13.77 -15.95 23.59
N GLU A 449 -14.83 -16.72 23.88
CA GLU A 449 -16.20 -16.47 23.41
C GLU A 449 -16.74 -15.06 23.77
N ALA A 450 -16.11 -14.34 24.70
CA ALA A 450 -16.50 -12.99 25.10
C ALA A 450 -16.29 -11.90 24.02
N ALA A 451 -15.46 -12.14 22.99
CA ALA A 451 -15.09 -11.11 22.01
C ALA A 451 -16.14 -10.89 20.88
N ALA A 452 -17.20 -11.68 20.81
CA ALA A 452 -18.08 -11.76 19.64
C ALA A 452 -19.21 -10.69 19.55
N ALA A 453 -19.30 -9.77 20.51
CA ALA A 453 -20.53 -8.99 20.74
C ALA A 453 -20.69 -7.68 19.92
N GLN A 454 -19.67 -7.18 19.22
CA GLN A 454 -19.76 -5.92 18.45
C GLN A 454 -19.09 -6.05 17.08
N TYR A 455 -19.87 -5.81 16.01
CA TYR A 455 -19.40 -5.90 14.62
C TYR A 455 -18.91 -4.54 14.12
N THR A 456 -17.61 -4.44 13.86
CA THR A 456 -17.07 -3.56 12.81
C THR A 456 -16.49 -4.43 11.69
N PRO A 457 -16.65 -4.05 10.41
CA PRO A 457 -16.00 -4.75 9.30
C PRO A 457 -14.49 -4.41 9.27
N GLU A 458 -13.63 -5.43 9.20
CA GLU A 458 -12.20 -5.23 8.95
C GLU A 458 -11.97 -4.81 7.48
N PRO A 459 -11.05 -3.89 7.18
CA PRO A 459 -10.66 -3.58 5.80
C PRO A 459 -9.95 -4.79 5.15
N PRO A 460 -10.03 -4.94 3.82
CA PRO A 460 -9.47 -6.09 3.13
C PRO A 460 -7.94 -6.21 3.29
N PRO A 461 -7.37 -7.42 3.32
CA PRO A 461 -5.93 -7.62 3.39
C PRO A 461 -5.22 -7.00 2.17
N SER A 462 -4.15 -6.26 2.41
CA SER A 462 -3.34 -5.64 1.35
C SER A 462 -2.55 -6.69 0.57
N THR A 463 -2.67 -6.68 -0.76
CA THR A 463 -1.90 -7.53 -1.67
C THR A 463 -0.40 -7.50 -1.34
N GLN A 464 0.17 -8.67 -1.04
CA GLN A 464 1.60 -8.94 -0.77
C GLN A 464 2.23 -8.30 0.49
N GLN A 465 2.01 -8.91 1.66
CA GLN A 465 3.03 -8.87 2.73
C GLN A 465 4.13 -9.90 2.45
N HIS A 466 5.40 -9.48 2.48
CA HIS A 466 6.54 -10.38 2.28
C HIS A 466 6.78 -11.26 3.53
N PHE A 467 6.87 -12.58 3.31
CA PHE A 467 6.98 -13.61 4.35
C PHE A 467 8.18 -13.46 5.31
N THR A 468 9.22 -12.73 4.91
CA THR A 468 10.50 -12.65 5.63
C THR A 468 10.62 -11.50 6.63
N THR A 469 9.74 -10.50 6.59
CA THR A 469 9.88 -9.30 7.46
C THR A 469 9.12 -9.44 8.78
N VAL A 470 8.29 -10.47 8.93
CA VAL A 470 7.33 -10.57 10.05
C VAL A 470 7.91 -11.30 11.27
N GLU A 471 8.95 -12.14 11.11
CA GLU A 471 9.51 -12.94 12.22
C GLU A 471 10.05 -12.11 13.41
N ALA A 472 10.36 -10.82 13.20
CA ALA A 472 10.95 -9.95 14.22
C ALA A 472 9.94 -9.14 15.07
N ASN A 473 8.65 -9.09 14.70
CA ASN A 473 7.64 -8.25 15.39
C ASN A 473 6.22 -8.87 15.43
N GLU A 474 6.08 -10.16 15.13
CA GLU A 474 4.78 -10.84 15.19
C GLU A 474 4.35 -11.15 16.63
N SER A 475 3.06 -10.98 16.95
CA SER A 475 2.51 -11.47 18.23
C SER A 475 2.59 -13.00 18.28
N GLU A 476 2.75 -13.56 19.47
CA GLU A 476 2.96 -15.02 19.63
C GLU A 476 1.78 -15.85 19.08
N GLU A 477 0.57 -15.29 19.14
CA GLU A 477 -0.67 -15.83 18.56
C GLU A 477 -0.63 -15.86 17.02
N VAL A 478 -0.22 -14.76 16.38
CA VAL A 478 -0.10 -14.70 14.91
C VAL A 478 1.08 -15.56 14.44
N ARG A 479 2.16 -15.66 15.21
CA ARG A 479 3.27 -16.59 14.95
C ARG A 479 2.83 -18.05 15.04
N GLN A 480 1.98 -18.40 16.02
CA GLN A 480 1.38 -19.74 16.12
C GLN A 480 0.41 -20.01 14.96
N PHE A 481 -0.44 -19.04 14.59
CA PHE A 481 -1.33 -19.16 13.44
C PHE A 481 -0.54 -19.29 12.13
N ARG A 482 0.57 -18.58 11.97
CA ARG A 482 1.51 -18.71 10.83
C ARG A 482 2.19 -20.08 10.79
N GLN A 483 2.59 -20.63 11.94
CA GLN A 483 3.12 -22.01 12.02
C GLN A 483 2.06 -23.08 11.70
N GLN A 484 0.79 -22.84 12.08
CA GLN A 484 -0.32 -23.72 11.73
C GLN A 484 -0.63 -23.63 10.23
N PHE A 485 -0.71 -22.42 9.67
CA PHE A 485 -0.87 -22.19 8.23
C PHE A 485 0.25 -22.85 7.43
N ALA A 486 1.52 -22.67 7.80
CA ALA A 486 2.67 -23.29 7.14
C ALA A 486 2.64 -24.83 7.12
N ARG A 487 1.93 -25.46 8.06
CA ARG A 487 1.71 -26.92 8.08
C ARG A 487 0.53 -27.38 7.23
N LEU A 488 -0.35 -26.45 6.82
CA LEU A 488 -1.56 -26.71 6.03
C LEU A 488 -1.38 -26.29 4.56
N ALA A 489 -0.57 -25.26 4.31
CA ALA A 489 -0.38 -24.59 3.02
C ALA A 489 0.77 -25.16 2.17
N GLY A 490 1.19 -26.39 2.44
CA GLY A 490 2.21 -27.09 1.63
C GLY A 490 3.61 -26.43 1.60
N PRO A 491 4.50 -26.92 0.73
CA PRO A 491 5.82 -26.31 0.49
C PRO A 491 5.74 -25.00 -0.33
N ASP A 492 4.60 -24.74 -0.96
CA ASP A 492 4.26 -23.55 -1.75
C ASP A 492 3.68 -22.40 -0.91
N MET A 493 3.37 -22.64 0.37
CA MET A 493 2.90 -21.64 1.34
C MET A 493 1.58 -20.95 0.95
N GLU A 494 0.72 -21.65 0.20
CA GLU A 494 -0.58 -21.21 -0.28
C GLU A 494 -1.63 -22.32 -0.06
N VAL A 495 -2.89 -21.96 0.22
CA VAL A 495 -3.98 -22.93 0.46
C VAL A 495 -4.87 -23.02 -0.76
N GLY A 496 -4.81 -24.14 -1.49
CA GLY A 496 -5.70 -24.41 -2.63
C GLY A 496 -7.09 -24.85 -2.20
N ALA A 497 -8.04 -24.91 -3.16
CA ALA A 497 -9.43 -25.31 -2.89
C ALA A 497 -9.55 -26.73 -2.29
N THR A 498 -8.69 -27.66 -2.69
CA THR A 498 -8.63 -29.03 -2.14
C THR A 498 -8.16 -29.03 -0.69
N ASP A 499 -7.15 -28.21 -0.37
CA ASP A 499 -6.61 -28.09 0.98
C ASP A 499 -7.62 -27.41 1.91
N LEU A 500 -8.27 -26.36 1.41
CA LEU A 500 -9.37 -25.68 2.10
C LEU A 500 -10.53 -26.63 2.44
N MET A 501 -10.96 -27.45 1.48
CA MET A 501 -11.97 -28.49 1.67
C MET A 501 -11.56 -29.46 2.79
N ASN A 502 -10.31 -29.93 2.76
CA ASN A 502 -9.76 -30.84 3.76
C ASN A 502 -9.67 -30.20 5.16
N ILE A 503 -9.35 -28.91 5.24
CA ILE A 503 -9.29 -28.15 6.50
C ILE A 503 -10.71 -28.00 7.08
N LEU A 504 -11.65 -27.45 6.31
CA LEU A 504 -13.00 -27.17 6.77
C LEU A 504 -13.75 -28.44 7.18
N ASN A 505 -13.64 -29.52 6.41
CA ASN A 505 -14.30 -30.79 6.75
C ASN A 505 -13.72 -31.46 8.01
N LYS A 506 -12.41 -31.33 8.26
CA LYS A 506 -11.80 -31.78 9.53
C LYS A 506 -12.24 -30.96 10.74
N VAL A 507 -12.60 -29.69 10.55
CA VAL A 507 -13.13 -28.81 11.60
C VAL A 507 -14.59 -29.16 11.88
N LEU A 508 -15.42 -29.33 10.85
CA LEU A 508 -16.81 -29.77 10.99
C LEU A 508 -16.92 -31.11 11.71
N ALA A 509 -16.05 -32.08 11.40
CA ALA A 509 -16.03 -33.39 12.05
C ALA A 509 -15.83 -33.34 13.59
N LYS A 510 -15.36 -32.22 14.15
CA LYS A 510 -15.24 -31.99 15.61
C LYS A 510 -16.47 -31.31 16.21
N HIS A 511 -17.27 -30.62 15.40
CA HIS A 511 -18.44 -29.86 15.82
C HIS A 511 -19.71 -30.65 15.51
N LYS A 512 -19.98 -31.65 16.35
CA LYS A 512 -21.21 -32.49 16.27
C LYS A 512 -22.51 -31.71 16.46
N ASP A 513 -22.40 -30.45 16.89
CA ASP A 513 -23.47 -29.47 17.01
C ASP A 513 -23.87 -28.81 15.68
N LEU A 514 -23.06 -28.94 14.62
CA LEU A 514 -23.34 -28.37 13.30
C LEU A 514 -23.81 -29.48 12.34
N LYS A 515 -25.01 -29.32 11.77
CA LYS A 515 -25.49 -30.20 10.69
C LYS A 515 -24.89 -29.70 9.38
N SER A 516 -24.19 -30.60 8.68
CA SER A 516 -23.53 -30.30 7.41
C SER A 516 -23.16 -31.60 6.70
N ASP A 517 -23.38 -31.65 5.38
CA ASP A 517 -22.88 -32.74 4.52
C ASP A 517 -21.39 -32.54 4.14
N GLY A 518 -20.75 -31.51 4.70
CA GLY A 518 -19.40 -31.08 4.40
C GLY A 518 -19.35 -29.98 3.32
N PHE A 519 -18.23 -29.26 3.28
CA PHE A 519 -17.89 -28.41 2.16
C PHE A 519 -17.48 -29.26 0.96
N SER A 520 -18.15 -29.06 -0.18
CA SER A 520 -17.77 -29.66 -1.45
C SER A 520 -16.53 -28.98 -2.05
N LEU A 521 -15.85 -29.65 -2.98
CA LEU A 521 -14.72 -29.07 -3.70
C LEU A 521 -15.14 -27.82 -4.49
N ASP A 522 -16.34 -27.82 -5.08
CA ASP A 522 -16.83 -26.68 -5.86
C ASP A 522 -17.24 -25.50 -4.96
N THR A 523 -17.79 -25.76 -3.77
CA THR A 523 -17.95 -24.73 -2.73
C THR A 523 -16.61 -24.12 -2.34
N CYS A 524 -15.57 -24.94 -2.19
CA CYS A 524 -14.23 -24.45 -1.83
C CYS A 524 -13.57 -23.69 -2.99
N ARG A 525 -13.76 -24.10 -4.25
CA ARG A 525 -13.34 -23.35 -5.44
C ARG A 525 -14.03 -21.99 -5.52
N SER A 526 -15.34 -21.95 -5.28
CA SER A 526 -16.14 -20.72 -5.19
C SER A 526 -15.54 -19.76 -4.15
N ILE A 527 -15.35 -20.25 -2.92
CA ILE A 527 -14.75 -19.49 -1.82
C ILE A 527 -13.35 -18.99 -2.18
N VAL A 528 -12.46 -19.84 -2.73
CA VAL A 528 -11.11 -19.42 -3.14
C VAL A 528 -11.21 -18.33 -4.20
N SER A 529 -11.97 -18.53 -5.28
CA SER A 529 -12.08 -17.55 -6.38
C SER A 529 -12.61 -16.16 -5.96
N VAL A 530 -13.33 -16.11 -4.84
CA VAL A 530 -13.99 -14.93 -4.29
C VAL A 530 -13.14 -14.22 -3.21
N MET A 531 -12.11 -14.91 -2.71
CA MET A 531 -11.20 -14.42 -1.66
C MET A 531 -9.77 -14.18 -2.19
N ASP A 532 -9.38 -14.89 -3.25
CA ASP A 532 -8.20 -14.69 -4.09
C ASP A 532 -8.22 -13.27 -4.69
N SER A 533 -7.46 -12.38 -4.05
CA SER A 533 -7.43 -10.96 -4.37
C SER A 533 -6.24 -10.59 -5.27
N ASP A 534 -5.33 -11.54 -5.54
CA ASP A 534 -4.18 -11.35 -6.42
C ASP A 534 -4.19 -12.23 -7.68
N THR A 535 -5.25 -13.03 -7.85
CA THR A 535 -5.57 -13.90 -8.99
C THR A 535 -4.61 -15.09 -9.17
N ASN A 536 -4.04 -15.60 -8.06
CA ASN A 536 -3.11 -16.75 -8.08
C ASN A 536 -3.81 -18.13 -8.12
N GLY A 537 -5.11 -18.20 -7.85
CA GLY A 537 -5.92 -19.43 -7.84
C GLY A 537 -5.93 -20.21 -6.51
N LYS A 538 -5.33 -19.65 -5.45
CA LYS A 538 -5.23 -20.18 -4.09
C LYS A 538 -5.33 -19.02 -3.08
N LEU A 539 -5.14 -19.31 -1.78
CA LEU A 539 -5.16 -18.31 -0.72
C LEU A 539 -3.81 -18.18 -0.03
N GLY A 540 -3.22 -16.99 -0.07
CA GLY A 540 -2.05 -16.64 0.73
C GLY A 540 -2.38 -16.48 2.22
N PHE A 541 -1.36 -16.31 3.06
CA PHE A 541 -1.53 -16.25 4.52
C PHE A 541 -2.54 -15.19 5.00
N GLU A 542 -2.48 -13.96 4.48
CA GLU A 542 -3.37 -12.88 4.93
C GLU A 542 -4.81 -13.06 4.40
N GLU A 543 -5.00 -13.63 3.21
CA GLU A 543 -6.31 -13.95 2.65
C GLU A 543 -6.97 -15.09 3.44
N PHE A 544 -6.20 -16.15 3.74
CA PHE A 544 -6.63 -17.24 4.59
C PHE A 544 -6.90 -16.78 6.03
N LYS A 545 -6.12 -15.86 6.58
CA LYS A 545 -6.33 -15.26 7.91
C LYS A 545 -7.62 -14.45 7.98
N TYR A 546 -7.87 -13.58 7.00
CA TYR A 546 -9.12 -12.81 6.89
C TYR A 546 -10.33 -13.75 6.72
N PHE A 547 -10.23 -14.74 5.83
CA PHE A 547 -11.23 -15.80 5.66
C PHE A 547 -11.54 -16.55 6.97
N TRP A 548 -10.49 -16.99 7.67
CA TRP A 548 -10.59 -17.77 8.90
C TRP A 548 -11.20 -16.99 10.06
N ASN A 549 -10.85 -15.70 10.20
CA ASN A 549 -11.46 -14.81 11.17
C ASN A 549 -12.96 -14.62 10.92
N ASN A 550 -13.36 -14.42 9.67
CA ASN A 550 -14.77 -14.32 9.29
C ASN A 550 -15.55 -15.62 9.54
N ILE A 551 -14.99 -16.80 9.25
CA ILE A 551 -15.64 -18.08 9.60
C ILE A 551 -15.88 -18.20 11.10
N LYS A 552 -14.88 -17.94 11.96
CA LYS A 552 -15.06 -18.02 13.43
C LYS A 552 -16.19 -17.10 13.91
N LYS A 553 -16.24 -15.87 13.37
CA LYS A 553 -17.28 -14.88 13.67
C LYS A 553 -18.67 -15.37 13.26
N TRP A 554 -18.81 -15.84 12.02
CA TRP A 554 -20.08 -16.36 11.50
C TRP A 554 -20.51 -17.68 12.14
N GLN A 555 -19.58 -18.51 12.63
CA GLN A 555 -19.86 -19.68 13.45
C GLN A 555 -20.49 -19.31 14.80
N CYS A 556 -19.99 -18.24 15.45
CA CYS A 556 -20.61 -17.72 16.66
C CYS A 556 -22.03 -17.19 16.39
N VAL A 557 -22.20 -16.42 15.31
CA VAL A 557 -23.52 -15.90 14.90
C VAL A 557 -24.51 -17.03 14.59
N PHE A 558 -24.07 -18.08 13.88
CA PHE A 558 -24.90 -19.26 13.58
C PHE A 558 -25.37 -19.94 14.86
N ARG A 559 -24.45 -20.25 15.80
CA ARG A 559 -24.79 -20.86 17.10
C ARG A 559 -25.72 -20.00 17.96
N GLN A 560 -25.58 -18.68 17.90
CA GLN A 560 -26.43 -17.75 18.65
C GLN A 560 -27.88 -17.74 18.13
N HIS A 561 -28.09 -18.05 16.84
CA HIS A 561 -29.39 -18.00 16.18
C HIS A 561 -30.04 -19.38 15.95
N ASP A 562 -29.28 -20.48 16.01
CA ASP A 562 -29.79 -21.86 16.10
C ASP A 562 -30.33 -22.15 17.51
N THR A 563 -31.36 -21.41 17.90
CA THR A 563 -31.97 -21.45 19.24
C THR A 563 -32.58 -22.81 19.58
N ASP A 564 -33.00 -23.58 18.57
CA ASP A 564 -33.54 -24.94 18.71
C ASP A 564 -32.46 -26.03 18.63
N ARG A 565 -31.17 -25.66 18.47
CA ARG A 565 -30.03 -26.58 18.34
C ARG A 565 -30.26 -27.66 17.29
N SER A 566 -30.89 -27.27 16.19
CA SER A 566 -31.21 -28.14 15.07
C SER A 566 -30.01 -28.40 14.16
N GLY A 567 -28.92 -27.64 14.34
CA GLY A 567 -27.75 -27.61 13.48
C GLY A 567 -27.99 -26.86 12.16
N SER A 568 -29.11 -26.13 12.03
CA SER A 568 -29.53 -25.43 10.81
C SER A 568 -30.33 -24.17 11.14
N LEU A 569 -30.27 -23.14 10.30
CA LEU A 569 -31.04 -21.90 10.49
C LEU A 569 -32.30 -21.93 9.64
N ARG A 570 -33.47 -21.90 10.27
CA ARG A 570 -34.75 -21.74 9.55
C ARG A 570 -34.88 -20.33 8.97
N SER A 571 -35.71 -20.17 7.94
CA SER A 571 -35.98 -18.88 7.29
C SER A 571 -36.36 -17.74 8.26
N SER A 572 -36.98 -18.04 9.40
CA SER A 572 -37.29 -17.07 10.46
C SER A 572 -36.07 -16.62 11.28
N GLN A 573 -35.10 -17.50 11.51
CA GLN A 573 -33.85 -17.20 12.23
C GLN A 573 -32.80 -16.56 11.32
N LEU A 574 -32.76 -16.98 10.04
CA LEU A 574 -31.78 -16.55 9.06
C LEU A 574 -31.70 -15.03 8.90
N LYS A 575 -32.85 -14.33 8.93
CA LYS A 575 -32.90 -12.87 8.84
C LYS A 575 -32.13 -12.19 9.98
N GLY A 576 -32.31 -12.67 11.22
CA GLY A 576 -31.56 -12.19 12.39
C GLY A 576 -30.08 -12.52 12.29
N ALA A 577 -29.73 -13.75 11.90
CA ALA A 577 -28.35 -14.18 11.72
C ALA A 577 -27.59 -13.34 10.68
N LEU A 578 -28.22 -13.03 9.53
CA LEU A 578 -27.61 -12.17 8.51
C LEU A 578 -27.42 -10.72 9.00
N GLN A 579 -28.36 -10.18 9.79
CA GLN A 579 -28.22 -8.86 10.40
C GLN A 579 -27.09 -8.83 11.45
N ALA A 580 -27.01 -9.84 12.32
CA ALA A 580 -25.94 -9.98 13.31
C ALA A 580 -24.56 -10.22 12.66
N ALA A 581 -24.52 -10.84 11.48
CA ALA A 581 -23.32 -10.96 10.66
C ALA A 581 -22.90 -9.65 9.94
N GLY A 582 -23.69 -8.57 10.08
CA GLY A 582 -23.38 -7.24 9.53
C GLY A 582 -24.11 -6.87 8.23
N PHE A 583 -25.04 -7.71 7.74
CA PHE A 583 -25.68 -7.54 6.43
C PHE A 583 -27.12 -7.02 6.55
N GLN A 584 -27.32 -5.76 6.17
CA GLN A 584 -28.64 -5.14 6.03
C GLN A 584 -29.15 -5.33 4.60
N LEU A 585 -30.11 -6.24 4.41
CA LEU A 585 -30.71 -6.54 3.10
C LEU A 585 -32.18 -6.16 3.06
N ASN A 586 -32.74 -6.00 1.86
CA ASN A 586 -34.17 -5.85 1.66
C ASN A 586 -34.89 -7.23 1.60
N GLU A 587 -36.21 -7.23 1.75
CA GLU A 587 -37.03 -8.45 1.72
C GLU A 587 -36.90 -9.27 0.42
N GLN A 588 -36.61 -8.63 -0.70
CA GLN A 588 -36.43 -9.33 -1.99
C GLN A 588 -35.12 -10.12 -2.01
N LEU A 589 -34.02 -9.52 -1.52
CA LEU A 589 -32.71 -10.17 -1.39
C LEU A 589 -32.77 -11.34 -0.40
N TYR A 590 -33.43 -11.18 0.76
CA TYR A 590 -33.64 -12.30 1.70
C TYR A 590 -34.37 -13.48 1.04
N ARG A 591 -35.45 -13.22 0.29
CA ARG A 591 -36.19 -14.27 -0.44
C ARG A 591 -35.34 -14.97 -1.51
N MET A 592 -34.44 -14.26 -2.18
CA MET A 592 -33.51 -14.86 -3.14
C MET A 592 -32.43 -15.70 -2.46
N ILE A 593 -31.89 -15.25 -1.33
CA ILE A 593 -30.93 -16.02 -0.53
C ILE A 593 -31.55 -17.33 -0.03
N VAL A 594 -32.75 -17.28 0.57
CA VAL A 594 -33.47 -18.49 1.01
C VAL A 594 -33.65 -19.46 -0.15
N ARG A 595 -34.16 -19.00 -1.30
CA ARG A 595 -34.37 -19.86 -2.49
C ARG A 595 -33.10 -20.46 -3.10
N ARG A 596 -31.92 -19.87 -2.85
CA ARG A 596 -30.64 -20.31 -3.44
C ARG A 596 -29.80 -21.18 -2.49
N TYR A 597 -29.94 -21.00 -1.19
CA TYR A 597 -29.05 -21.59 -0.18
C TYR A 597 -29.76 -22.39 0.92
N ALA A 598 -31.09 -22.32 1.03
CA ALA A 598 -31.84 -23.19 1.94
C ALA A 598 -32.35 -24.45 1.22
N ASP A 599 -32.66 -25.48 2.01
CA ASP A 599 -33.29 -26.72 1.56
C ASP A 599 -34.79 -26.53 1.21
N GLU A 600 -35.44 -27.61 0.78
CA GLU A 600 -36.88 -27.63 0.47
C GLU A 600 -37.77 -27.24 1.68
N ASN A 601 -37.26 -27.39 2.91
CA ASN A 601 -37.93 -27.01 4.15
C ASN A 601 -37.67 -25.54 4.55
N GLY A 602 -36.94 -24.77 3.73
CA GLY A 602 -36.56 -23.39 4.02
C GLY A 602 -35.56 -23.26 5.17
N SER A 603 -34.75 -24.29 5.41
CA SER A 603 -33.68 -24.35 6.42
C SER A 603 -32.30 -24.36 5.77
N MET A 604 -31.36 -23.63 6.35
CA MET A 604 -30.00 -23.46 5.83
C MET A 604 -28.99 -24.13 6.77
N ASP A 605 -28.25 -25.10 6.24
CA ASP A 605 -27.15 -25.76 6.97
C ASP A 605 -25.92 -24.83 7.11
N PHE A 606 -24.92 -25.29 7.85
CA PHE A 606 -23.76 -24.46 8.14
C PHE A 606 -22.89 -24.17 6.90
N ASN A 607 -22.72 -25.15 6.00
CA ASN A 607 -21.96 -25.02 4.76
C ASN A 607 -22.59 -24.01 3.79
N ASN A 608 -23.91 -24.04 3.60
CA ASN A 608 -24.60 -23.06 2.76
C ASN A 608 -24.65 -21.68 3.41
N PHE A 609 -24.76 -21.58 4.74
CA PHE A 609 -24.67 -20.31 5.46
C PHE A 609 -23.31 -19.62 5.26
N ILE A 610 -22.20 -20.34 5.46
CA ILE A 610 -20.84 -19.80 5.22
C ILE A 610 -20.64 -19.46 3.73
N SER A 611 -21.05 -20.34 2.81
CA SER A 611 -20.97 -20.10 1.36
C SER A 611 -21.72 -18.83 0.93
N CYS A 612 -22.93 -18.63 1.46
CA CYS A 612 -23.72 -17.43 1.24
C CYS A 612 -23.00 -16.17 1.78
N LEU A 613 -22.47 -16.23 3.00
CA LEU A 613 -21.82 -15.08 3.63
C LEU A 613 -20.51 -14.67 2.96
N VAL A 614 -19.67 -15.63 2.56
CA VAL A 614 -18.45 -15.35 1.77
C VAL A 614 -18.81 -14.62 0.47
N ARG A 615 -19.79 -15.14 -0.28
CA ARG A 615 -20.21 -14.55 -1.55
C ARG A 615 -20.83 -13.16 -1.35
N LEU A 616 -21.63 -12.99 -0.30
CA LEU A 616 -22.28 -11.72 0.03
C LEU A 616 -21.26 -10.65 0.44
N ASP A 617 -20.32 -10.98 1.33
CA ASP A 617 -19.20 -10.10 1.73
C ASP A 617 -18.43 -9.60 0.50
N ALA A 618 -18.00 -10.52 -0.36
CA ALA A 618 -17.21 -10.16 -1.52
C ALA A 618 -17.96 -9.34 -2.56
N MET A 619 -19.26 -9.60 -2.80
CA MET A 619 -20.07 -8.76 -3.67
C MET A 619 -20.23 -7.34 -3.10
N PHE A 620 -20.40 -7.19 -1.78
CA PHE A 620 -20.38 -5.87 -1.13
C PHE A 620 -19.02 -5.18 -1.22
N ARG A 621 -17.90 -5.90 -1.05
CA ARG A 621 -16.55 -5.36 -1.21
C ARG A 621 -16.30 -4.91 -2.65
N ALA A 622 -16.64 -5.74 -3.63
CA ALA A 622 -16.49 -5.42 -5.05
C ALA A 622 -17.31 -4.18 -5.43
N PHE A 623 -18.60 -4.13 -5.05
CA PHE A 623 -19.46 -2.98 -5.31
C PHE A 623 -18.92 -1.69 -4.69
N LYS A 624 -18.54 -1.72 -3.40
CA LYS A 624 -17.97 -0.55 -2.70
C LYS A 624 -16.65 -0.07 -3.30
N SER A 625 -15.85 -0.95 -3.90
CA SER A 625 -14.61 -0.57 -4.58
C SER A 625 -14.83 0.19 -5.90
N LEU A 626 -16.03 0.04 -6.50
CA LEU A 626 -16.42 0.66 -7.77
C LEU A 626 -17.28 1.92 -7.55
N ASP A 627 -18.15 1.96 -6.54
CA ASP A 627 -19.00 3.10 -6.16
C ASP A 627 -18.21 4.21 -5.41
N ARG A 628 -17.22 4.79 -6.08
CA ARG A 628 -16.26 5.77 -5.52
C ARG A 628 -16.88 7.06 -4.98
N ASN A 629 -18.12 7.35 -5.33
CA ASN A 629 -18.89 8.52 -4.91
C ASN A 629 -20.02 8.18 -3.93
N ALA A 630 -20.12 6.93 -3.46
CA ALA A 630 -21.19 6.43 -2.60
C ALA A 630 -22.60 6.76 -3.13
N SER A 631 -22.76 6.69 -4.45
CA SER A 631 -23.99 7.00 -5.16
C SER A 631 -25.04 5.87 -5.11
N GLY A 632 -24.63 4.67 -4.71
CA GLY A 632 -25.45 3.47 -4.77
C GLY A 632 -25.59 2.89 -6.19
N LEU A 633 -24.78 3.36 -7.14
CA LEU A 633 -24.80 2.94 -8.54
C LEU A 633 -23.36 2.74 -9.05
N ILE A 634 -23.17 1.77 -9.93
CA ILE A 634 -21.90 1.52 -10.62
C ILE A 634 -22.13 1.46 -12.14
N GLU A 635 -21.21 2.05 -12.90
CA GLU A 635 -21.16 1.93 -14.35
C GLU A 635 -20.01 0.97 -14.71
N VAL A 636 -20.32 -0.08 -15.46
CA VAL A 636 -19.37 -1.14 -15.84
C VAL A 636 -19.54 -1.53 -17.30
N SER A 637 -18.43 -1.79 -17.98
CA SER A 637 -18.46 -2.41 -19.30
C SER A 637 -18.87 -3.88 -19.23
N ILE A 638 -19.22 -4.47 -20.38
CA ILE A 638 -19.54 -5.91 -20.46
C ILE A 638 -18.36 -6.80 -20.01
N GLN A 639 -17.12 -6.36 -20.19
CA GLN A 639 -15.93 -7.11 -19.76
C GLN A 639 -15.77 -7.10 -18.24
N GLU A 640 -15.92 -5.92 -17.62
CA GLU A 640 -15.90 -5.77 -16.17
C GLU A 640 -17.09 -6.49 -15.52
N TRP A 641 -18.28 -6.42 -16.12
CA TRP A 641 -19.46 -7.17 -15.65
C TRP A 641 -19.22 -8.68 -15.65
N LEU A 642 -18.66 -9.24 -16.73
CA LEU A 642 -18.32 -10.66 -16.79
C LEU A 642 -17.26 -11.02 -15.73
N GLN A 643 -16.23 -10.19 -15.55
CA GLN A 643 -15.22 -10.38 -14.51
C GLN A 643 -15.79 -10.33 -13.09
N LEU A 644 -16.83 -9.52 -12.85
CA LEU A 644 -17.51 -9.38 -11.55
C LEU A 644 -18.55 -10.48 -11.26
N THR A 645 -19.04 -11.20 -12.27
CA THR A 645 -20.17 -12.13 -12.12
C THR A 645 -19.83 -13.59 -12.38
N MET A 646 -18.74 -13.90 -13.10
CA MET A 646 -18.32 -15.26 -13.46
C MET A 646 -17.62 -16.05 -12.32
N TYR A 647 -18.00 -15.77 -11.07
CA TYR A 647 -17.66 -16.61 -9.92
C TYR A 647 -18.68 -17.74 -9.81
N SER A 648 -18.25 -18.99 -9.97
CA SER A 648 -19.11 -20.18 -9.79
C SER A 648 -19.35 -20.43 -8.31
#